data_AF-A0AAP0CAB8-F1
#
_entry.id   AF-A0AAP0CAB8-F1
#
_cell.length_a   1.000
_cell.length_b   1.000
_cell.length_c   1.000
_cell.angle_alpha   90.00
_cell.angle_beta   90.00
_cell.angle_gamma   90.00
#
_symmetry.space_group_name_H-M   'P 1'
#
loop_
_entity.id
_entity.type
_entity.pdbx_description
1 polymer ?
#
loop_
_entity_poly.entity_id
_entity_poly.type
_entity_poly.pdbx_seq_one_letter_code
_entity_poly.pdbx_strand_id
1 'polypeptide(L)'
;MDAFLRTFLQQFQHLQIQLEEIASATNNFNDEINRIGVGGFGKVYKGEVSHSKGRSMVAIKRLDPTHGQGIPEFLKEITMLSNYRHENLISLLGFCCEGSEMILVYELAFHGSLDRHISSRHLTWTRRLKMCLDAAKGLSYLHDPNGTHQRLIHCDIKSANILLDDQWNAKLSDFGLSIMGPANEQQSVIVTSAAGTPGYCDPQYAMTHTLTKESDVYSFGVVLIEVLCGKLCYTYNSGRVEKKFVPAWIESYKQRKLNDIIFKNPTIQPLDQTALKLFADIAYRCLKESREDRPNMGEVVIELEGALEILELLESQEFNEWKAQLFYYEEISKTAEPPLIYRSEVGFMKLLYEGVLLNGGKTWFSINQKGEHCEMISFAECLDSSAPSKFGRWSSAYDSRFVVGSYYIDSYNESEWSSKTRVKTQFLSPGITYTVNLVFKFIFPSEVRCHDLLSLKYKLQGEANTSISFIACERDDGWWMCELCQLTSDHRIVDLEILFEGLGYILAEGIEFRPSDKVEHKDDERQPIIDSDANWEEKLPSDYEDIMKWSTISVQWTTKKEAYSIICKGLLINDGQTWLSLDQNGKKSHMLSTRAVRISSMYDDEESGYILSLPESRFGEVVHWASWTLNIYTEIQSQLLSSETTYASYLVYKIQKHQSIFEAPLEVKIDLFSDNRWYVYLASPQTPVIRPKVDQNTHNPVNRPRIKGIPQRRNDGWMEVQIWEFQTAVTTEMIPMHIKLRASGGKDLSGLIIEGFEFRPI
;
A
#
# COMPACT_ATOMS: atom_id res chain seq x y z
N MET A 1 -44.15 -3.06 -34.56
CA MET A 1 -42.73 -3.22 -34.19
C MET A 1 -42.03 -3.98 -35.31
N ASP A 2 -41.08 -3.33 -35.98
CA ASP A 2 -40.33 -3.85 -37.13
C ASP A 2 -39.60 -5.17 -36.80
N ALA A 3 -39.45 -6.07 -37.78
CA ALA A 3 -38.80 -7.37 -37.60
C ALA A 3 -37.31 -7.22 -37.19
N PHE A 4 -36.66 -6.16 -37.69
CA PHE A 4 -35.30 -5.79 -37.29
C PHE A 4 -35.22 -5.45 -35.79
N LEU A 5 -36.13 -4.62 -35.29
CA LEU A 5 -36.16 -4.18 -33.90
C LEU A 5 -36.34 -5.35 -32.93
N ARG A 6 -37.23 -6.30 -33.26
CA ARG A 6 -37.42 -7.51 -32.44
C ARG A 6 -36.17 -8.38 -32.40
N THR A 7 -35.53 -8.59 -33.55
CA THR A 7 -34.31 -9.41 -33.65
C THR A 7 -33.14 -8.79 -32.89
N PHE A 8 -33.01 -7.46 -32.94
CA PHE A 8 -31.99 -6.73 -32.18
C PHE A 8 -32.22 -6.86 -30.66
N LEU A 9 -33.43 -6.55 -30.17
CA LEU A 9 -33.73 -6.58 -28.73
C LEU A 9 -33.64 -7.98 -28.13
N GLN A 10 -33.84 -9.03 -28.94
CA GLN A 10 -33.69 -10.42 -28.51
C GLN A 10 -32.26 -10.74 -28.04
N GLN A 11 -31.24 -10.05 -28.55
CA GLN A 11 -29.85 -10.21 -28.08
C GLN A 11 -29.67 -9.76 -26.62
N PHE A 12 -30.54 -8.87 -26.14
CA PHE A 12 -30.52 -8.29 -24.80
C PHE A 12 -31.73 -8.73 -23.96
N GLN A 13 -32.37 -9.86 -24.28
CA GLN A 13 -33.59 -10.33 -23.60
C GLN A 13 -33.43 -10.43 -22.07
N HIS A 14 -32.23 -10.75 -21.59
CA HIS A 14 -31.90 -10.84 -20.16
C HIS A 14 -31.96 -9.49 -19.41
N LEU A 15 -32.04 -8.36 -20.14
CA LEU A 15 -32.20 -7.01 -19.60
C LEU A 15 -33.63 -6.49 -19.74
N GLN A 16 -34.56 -7.25 -20.34
CA GLN A 16 -35.92 -6.80 -20.54
C GLN A 16 -36.72 -6.83 -19.23
N ILE A 17 -37.37 -5.71 -18.92
CA ILE A 17 -38.25 -5.55 -17.76
C ILE A 17 -39.66 -5.25 -18.28
N GLN A 18 -40.68 -5.86 -17.66
CA GLN A 18 -42.07 -5.67 -18.08
C GLN A 18 -42.58 -4.27 -17.72
N LEU A 19 -43.42 -3.69 -18.58
CA LEU A 19 -43.96 -2.34 -18.34
C LEU A 19 -44.78 -2.27 -17.05
N GLU A 20 -45.52 -3.32 -16.70
CA GLU A 20 -46.34 -3.37 -15.48
C GLU A 20 -45.49 -3.20 -14.22
N GLU A 21 -44.29 -3.80 -14.20
CA GLU A 21 -43.37 -3.69 -13.07
C GLU A 21 -42.84 -2.25 -12.93
N ILE A 22 -42.43 -1.64 -14.05
CA ILE A 22 -41.95 -0.25 -14.08
C ILE A 22 -43.07 0.73 -13.69
N ALA A 23 -44.28 0.52 -14.21
CA ALA A 23 -45.44 1.33 -13.86
C ALA A 23 -45.78 1.22 -12.37
N SER A 24 -45.77 0.00 -11.81
CA SER A 24 -45.97 -0.21 -10.38
C SER A 24 -44.88 0.48 -9.53
N ALA A 25 -43.60 0.30 -9.90
CA ALA A 25 -42.46 0.87 -9.18
C ALA A 25 -42.45 2.41 -9.16
N THR A 26 -43.01 3.03 -10.19
CA THR A 26 -43.07 4.50 -10.34
C THR A 26 -44.42 5.10 -9.94
N ASN A 27 -45.35 4.30 -9.42
CA ASN A 27 -46.73 4.70 -9.15
C ASN A 27 -47.40 5.34 -10.39
N ASN A 28 -47.34 4.63 -11.52
CA ASN A 28 -47.78 5.06 -12.85
C ASN A 28 -47.11 6.37 -13.31
N PHE A 29 -45.78 6.45 -13.16
CA PHE A 29 -44.99 7.63 -13.55
C PHE A 29 -45.46 8.92 -12.87
N ASN A 30 -45.71 8.86 -11.56
CA ASN A 30 -46.18 10.01 -10.79
C ASN A 30 -45.12 11.13 -10.74
N ASP A 31 -45.45 12.27 -11.36
CA ASP A 31 -44.57 13.44 -11.48
C ASP A 31 -44.24 14.12 -10.15
N GLU A 32 -45.10 14.01 -9.13
CA GLU A 32 -44.95 14.70 -7.85
C GLU A 32 -44.03 13.94 -6.89
N ILE A 33 -44.12 12.61 -6.88
CA ILE A 33 -43.44 11.77 -5.88
C ILE A 33 -42.13 11.19 -6.42
N ASN A 34 -42.14 10.75 -7.67
CA ASN A 34 -41.10 9.87 -8.19
C ASN A 34 -40.22 10.52 -9.26
N ARG A 35 -40.57 11.70 -9.80
CA ARG A 35 -39.73 12.36 -10.81
C ARG A 35 -38.47 12.97 -10.19
N ILE A 36 -37.31 12.56 -10.70
CA ILE A 36 -35.98 13.03 -10.27
C ILE A 36 -35.27 13.91 -11.31
N GLY A 37 -35.78 13.95 -12.54
CA GLY A 37 -35.23 14.78 -13.60
C GLY A 37 -36.15 14.93 -14.80
N VAL A 38 -35.92 15.99 -15.57
CA VAL A 38 -36.50 16.22 -16.89
C VAL A 38 -35.34 16.59 -17.81
N GLY A 39 -35.07 15.76 -18.81
CA GLY A 39 -34.07 16.03 -19.84
C GLY A 39 -34.72 16.38 -21.17
N GLY A 40 -33.90 16.72 -22.17
CA GLY A 40 -34.37 16.96 -23.54
C GLY A 40 -34.98 15.72 -24.22
N PHE A 41 -34.82 14.54 -23.62
CA PHE A 41 -35.16 13.26 -24.22
C PHE A 41 -36.23 12.47 -23.43
N GLY A 42 -36.78 13.08 -22.39
CA GLY A 42 -37.81 12.46 -21.56
C GLY A 42 -37.65 12.75 -20.08
N LYS A 43 -38.54 12.14 -19.30
CA LYS A 43 -38.58 12.29 -17.85
C LYS A 43 -37.88 11.12 -17.18
N VAL A 44 -37.21 11.40 -16.06
CA VAL A 44 -36.52 10.40 -15.25
C VAL A 44 -37.23 10.27 -13.91
N TYR A 45 -37.57 9.05 -13.55
CA TYR A 45 -38.22 8.69 -12.31
C TYR A 45 -37.31 7.80 -11.45
N LYS A 46 -37.50 7.80 -10.14
CA LYS A 46 -36.97 6.76 -9.26
C LYS A 46 -38.04 5.71 -8.99
N GLY A 47 -37.63 4.47 -8.78
CA GLY A 47 -38.51 3.38 -8.40
C GLY A 47 -37.72 2.15 -8.01
N GLU A 48 -38.32 1.24 -7.24
CA GLU A 48 -37.69 -0.03 -6.91
C GLU A 48 -38.17 -1.11 -7.89
N VAL A 49 -37.25 -1.70 -8.65
CA VAL A 49 -37.54 -2.64 -9.75
C VAL A 49 -36.70 -3.91 -9.59
N SER A 50 -37.23 -5.06 -9.98
CA SER A 50 -36.50 -6.32 -10.08
C SER A 50 -35.84 -6.40 -11.46
N HIS A 51 -34.53 -6.60 -11.49
CA HIS A 51 -33.73 -6.67 -12.71
C HIS A 51 -32.70 -7.80 -12.62
N SER A 52 -31.87 -7.95 -13.65
CA SER A 52 -30.87 -9.03 -13.79
C SER A 52 -29.85 -9.14 -12.65
N LYS A 53 -29.70 -8.10 -11.81
CA LYS A 53 -28.78 -8.07 -10.66
C LYS A 53 -29.49 -8.11 -9.31
N GLY A 54 -30.79 -8.41 -9.28
CA GLY A 54 -31.63 -8.39 -8.07
C GLY A 54 -32.63 -7.24 -8.08
N ARG A 55 -33.22 -6.97 -6.90
CA ARG A 55 -34.19 -5.89 -6.71
C ARG A 55 -33.49 -4.71 -6.05
N SER A 56 -33.57 -3.53 -6.65
CA SER A 56 -32.93 -2.32 -6.11
C SER A 56 -33.63 -1.04 -6.54
N MET A 57 -33.29 0.07 -5.88
CA MET A 57 -33.74 1.41 -6.27
C MET A 57 -32.98 1.86 -7.53
N VAL A 58 -33.72 2.24 -8.57
CA VAL A 58 -33.19 2.52 -9.91
C VAL A 58 -33.66 3.87 -10.46
N ALA A 59 -32.94 4.38 -11.45
CA ALA A 59 -33.36 5.53 -12.26
C ALA A 59 -34.02 5.04 -13.57
N ILE A 60 -35.22 5.52 -13.85
CA ILE A 60 -36.09 5.06 -14.94
C ILE A 60 -36.31 6.23 -15.89
N LYS A 61 -35.58 6.24 -17.00
CA LYS A 61 -35.68 7.25 -18.08
C LYS A 61 -36.75 6.79 -19.07
N ARG A 62 -37.92 7.42 -19.01
CA ARG A 62 -39.00 7.21 -19.97
C ARG A 62 -38.81 8.17 -21.14
N LEU A 63 -38.46 7.63 -22.30
CA LEU A 63 -38.18 8.43 -23.48
C LEU A 63 -39.45 9.05 -24.05
N ASP A 64 -39.33 10.27 -24.54
CA ASP A 64 -40.42 10.98 -25.21
C ASP A 64 -40.16 11.07 -26.72
N PRO A 65 -40.93 10.34 -27.56
CA PRO A 65 -40.77 10.33 -29.01
C PRO A 65 -40.94 11.71 -29.68
N THR A 66 -41.57 12.69 -29.02
CA THR A 66 -41.83 14.01 -29.63
C THR A 66 -40.61 14.95 -29.59
N HIS A 67 -39.56 14.61 -28.85
CA HIS A 67 -38.41 15.50 -28.60
C HIS A 67 -37.13 15.12 -29.39
N GLY A 68 -37.26 14.36 -30.46
CA GLY A 68 -36.19 14.18 -31.46
C GLY A 68 -35.15 13.10 -31.16
N GLN A 69 -35.26 12.36 -30.05
CA GLN A 69 -34.62 11.05 -29.90
C GLN A 69 -35.63 9.95 -30.20
N GLY A 70 -35.26 9.04 -31.10
CA GLY A 70 -36.10 7.95 -31.55
C GLY A 70 -35.55 6.59 -31.15
N ILE A 71 -35.99 5.59 -31.90
CA ILE A 71 -35.49 4.22 -31.82
C ILE A 71 -33.96 4.16 -31.95
N PRO A 72 -33.28 4.91 -32.86
CA PRO A 72 -31.83 4.80 -33.02
C PRO A 72 -31.04 5.10 -31.73
N GLU A 73 -31.35 6.18 -31.03
CA GLU A 73 -30.65 6.58 -29.80
C GLU A 73 -30.94 5.61 -28.65
N PHE A 74 -32.17 5.12 -28.54
CA PHE A 74 -32.54 4.07 -27.58
C PHE A 74 -31.73 2.79 -27.80
N LEU A 75 -31.66 2.29 -29.04
CA LEU A 75 -30.90 1.08 -29.37
C LEU A 75 -29.39 1.28 -29.15
N LYS A 76 -28.89 2.47 -29.47
CA LYS A 76 -27.49 2.82 -29.31
C LYS A 76 -27.08 2.86 -27.85
N GLU A 77 -27.90 3.47 -26.99
CA GLU A 77 -27.67 3.50 -25.55
C GLU A 77 -27.69 2.08 -24.94
N ILE A 78 -28.62 1.21 -25.35
CA ILE A 78 -28.62 -0.22 -24.97
C ILE A 78 -27.32 -0.91 -25.41
N THR A 79 -26.92 -0.70 -26.67
CA THR A 79 -25.70 -1.32 -27.23
C THR A 79 -24.46 -0.91 -26.44
N MET A 80 -24.28 0.40 -26.23
CA MET A 80 -23.06 0.92 -25.59
C MET A 80 -22.98 0.48 -24.14
N LEU A 81 -24.02 0.68 -23.35
CA LEU A 81 -23.98 0.36 -21.92
C LEU A 81 -24.02 -1.14 -21.62
N SER A 82 -24.40 -1.98 -22.59
CA SER A 82 -24.27 -3.44 -22.47
C SER A 82 -22.84 -3.92 -22.71
N ASN A 83 -22.11 -3.27 -23.64
CA ASN A 83 -20.79 -3.68 -24.09
C ASN A 83 -19.63 -2.99 -23.36
N TYR A 84 -19.82 -1.76 -22.89
CA TYR A 84 -18.81 -0.96 -22.19
C TYR A 84 -19.12 -0.91 -20.70
N ARG A 85 -18.17 -1.34 -19.87
CA ARG A 85 -18.33 -1.41 -18.41
C ARG A 85 -17.11 -0.86 -17.71
N HIS A 86 -17.31 0.16 -16.88
CA HIS A 86 -16.28 0.82 -16.10
C HIS A 86 -16.93 1.52 -14.91
N GLU A 87 -16.20 1.70 -13.81
CA GLU A 87 -16.75 2.27 -12.57
C GLU A 87 -17.30 3.70 -12.76
N ASN A 88 -16.64 4.49 -13.63
CA ASN A 88 -17.04 5.85 -14.00
C ASN A 88 -17.98 5.95 -15.23
N LEU A 89 -18.69 4.87 -15.58
CA LEU A 89 -19.82 4.91 -16.52
C LEU A 89 -21.09 4.47 -15.81
N ILE A 90 -22.23 5.07 -16.17
CA ILE A 90 -23.52 4.68 -15.61
C ILE A 90 -23.91 3.28 -16.08
N SER A 91 -24.32 2.42 -15.16
CA SER A 91 -24.72 1.05 -15.49
C SER A 91 -26.17 0.98 -15.97
N LEU A 92 -26.39 0.40 -17.15
CA LEU A 92 -27.72 -0.04 -17.58
C LEU A 92 -28.09 -1.34 -16.87
N LEU A 93 -29.22 -1.33 -16.17
CA LEU A 93 -29.75 -2.48 -15.42
C LEU A 93 -30.86 -3.20 -16.17
N GLY A 94 -31.58 -2.48 -17.04
CA GLY A 94 -32.60 -3.06 -17.90
C GLY A 94 -33.22 -2.04 -18.86
N PHE A 95 -34.15 -2.52 -19.68
CA PHE A 95 -34.96 -1.69 -20.56
C PHE A 95 -36.37 -2.26 -20.72
N CYS A 96 -37.30 -1.42 -21.16
CA CYS A 96 -38.64 -1.83 -21.59
C CYS A 96 -38.92 -1.25 -22.99
N CYS A 97 -39.44 -2.10 -23.87
CA CYS A 97 -39.90 -1.73 -25.21
C CYS A 97 -41.23 -2.43 -25.50
N GLU A 98 -42.32 -1.84 -25.01
CA GLU A 98 -43.67 -2.41 -25.07
C GLU A 98 -44.66 -1.38 -25.62
N GLY A 99 -45.40 -1.75 -26.67
CA GLY A 99 -46.28 -0.82 -27.37
C GLY A 99 -45.51 0.38 -27.94
N SER A 100 -45.80 1.58 -27.44
CA SER A 100 -45.09 2.83 -27.75
C SER A 100 -44.09 3.26 -26.69
N GLU A 101 -43.97 2.52 -25.58
CA GLU A 101 -43.10 2.87 -24.45
C GLU A 101 -41.68 2.40 -24.72
N MET A 102 -40.72 3.32 -24.61
CA MET A 102 -39.29 3.06 -24.63
C MET A 102 -38.69 3.60 -23.34
N ILE A 103 -38.19 2.70 -22.49
CA ILE A 103 -37.76 3.04 -21.14
C ILE A 103 -36.40 2.40 -20.88
N LEU A 104 -35.46 3.18 -20.35
CA LEU A 104 -34.15 2.72 -19.92
C LEU A 104 -34.07 2.77 -18.39
N VAL A 105 -33.52 1.71 -17.79
CA VAL A 105 -33.42 1.54 -16.34
C VAL A 105 -31.95 1.46 -15.96
N TYR A 106 -31.48 2.40 -15.15
CA TYR A 106 -30.09 2.55 -14.74
C TYR A 106 -29.92 2.40 -13.24
N GLU A 107 -28.68 2.20 -12.80
CA GLU A 107 -28.32 2.44 -11.40
C GLU A 107 -28.68 3.88 -10.98
N LEU A 108 -29.07 4.07 -9.73
CA LEU A 108 -29.44 5.38 -9.23
C LEU A 108 -28.21 6.17 -8.75
N ALA A 109 -27.88 7.25 -9.47
CA ALA A 109 -26.90 8.24 -9.01
C ALA A 109 -27.54 9.22 -8.03
N PHE A 110 -27.36 8.98 -6.73
CA PHE A 110 -28.12 9.65 -5.65
C PHE A 110 -27.94 11.17 -5.60
N HIS A 111 -26.75 11.68 -5.93
CA HIS A 111 -26.50 13.13 -5.91
C HIS A 111 -26.89 13.81 -7.23
N GLY A 112 -27.40 13.07 -8.22
CA GLY A 112 -27.81 13.62 -9.51
C GLY A 112 -26.62 14.10 -10.35
N SER A 113 -26.84 15.10 -11.20
CA SER A 113 -25.86 15.57 -12.19
C SER A 113 -24.94 16.68 -11.66
N LEU A 114 -23.69 16.72 -12.15
CA LEU A 114 -22.63 17.64 -11.72
C LEU A 114 -23.00 19.12 -11.92
N ASP A 115 -23.74 19.45 -12.97
CA ASP A 115 -24.24 20.81 -13.27
C ASP A 115 -25.03 21.43 -12.11
N ARG A 116 -25.71 20.60 -11.30
CA ARG A 116 -26.46 21.05 -10.11
C ARG A 116 -25.54 21.47 -8.95
N HIS A 117 -24.30 21.01 -8.96
CA HIS A 117 -23.34 21.16 -7.86
C HIS A 117 -22.18 22.11 -8.16
N ILE A 118 -21.94 22.48 -9.41
CA ILE A 118 -20.79 23.34 -9.77
C ILE A 118 -20.76 24.66 -8.99
N SER A 119 -21.92 25.23 -8.66
CA SER A 119 -22.05 26.47 -7.88
C SER A 119 -22.14 26.25 -6.35
N SER A 120 -22.10 24.99 -5.90
CA SER A 120 -22.23 24.63 -4.49
C SER A 120 -21.02 25.09 -3.69
N ARG A 121 -21.28 25.80 -2.59
CA ARG A 121 -20.25 26.22 -1.63
C ARG A 121 -19.83 25.10 -0.67
N HIS A 122 -20.51 23.97 -0.69
CA HIS A 122 -20.24 22.83 0.20
C HIS A 122 -19.21 21.84 -0.39
N LEU A 123 -18.86 21.98 -1.67
CA LEU A 123 -17.84 21.14 -2.30
C LEU A 123 -16.44 21.74 -2.16
N THR A 124 -15.53 21.00 -1.54
CA THR A 124 -14.10 21.30 -1.48
C THR A 124 -13.46 21.20 -2.86
N TRP A 125 -12.30 21.83 -3.04
CA TRP A 125 -11.58 21.73 -4.31
C TRP A 125 -11.09 20.31 -4.59
N THR A 126 -10.57 19.61 -3.58
CA THR A 126 -10.20 18.20 -3.65
C THR A 126 -11.35 17.34 -4.16
N ARG A 127 -12.58 17.57 -3.67
CA ARG A 127 -13.77 16.84 -4.14
C ARG A 127 -14.12 17.16 -5.60
N ARG A 128 -14.07 18.44 -5.99
CA ARG A 128 -14.29 18.87 -7.39
C ARG A 128 -13.29 18.24 -8.34
N LEU A 129 -12.03 18.16 -7.93
CA LEU A 129 -10.97 17.56 -8.72
C LEU A 129 -11.15 16.05 -8.85
N LYS A 130 -11.53 15.35 -7.77
CA LYS A 130 -11.89 13.91 -7.80
C LYS A 130 -13.03 13.63 -8.79
N MET A 131 -14.09 14.44 -8.79
CA MET A 131 -15.19 14.30 -9.76
C MET A 131 -14.74 14.48 -11.21
N CYS A 132 -13.86 15.46 -11.48
CA CYS A 132 -13.28 15.66 -12.80
C CYS A 132 -12.40 14.47 -13.21
N LEU A 133 -11.58 13.97 -12.29
CA LEU A 133 -10.69 12.84 -12.51
C LEU A 133 -11.48 11.57 -12.85
N ASP A 134 -12.53 11.26 -12.09
CA ASP A 134 -13.45 10.16 -12.34
C ASP A 134 -14.07 10.23 -13.74
N ALA A 135 -14.59 11.40 -14.12
CA ALA A 135 -15.14 11.62 -15.46
C ALA A 135 -14.07 11.46 -16.56
N ALA A 136 -12.83 11.91 -16.30
CA ALA A 136 -11.71 11.75 -17.22
C ALA A 136 -11.33 10.26 -17.40
N LYS A 137 -11.31 9.47 -16.31
CA LYS A 137 -11.06 8.02 -16.35
C LYS A 137 -12.11 7.30 -17.19
N GLY A 138 -13.38 7.61 -16.96
CA GLY A 138 -14.49 7.10 -17.78
C GLY A 138 -14.32 7.43 -19.27
N LEU A 139 -13.99 8.67 -19.59
CA LEU A 139 -13.82 9.10 -20.99
C LEU A 139 -12.57 8.50 -21.65
N SER A 140 -11.47 8.38 -20.89
CA SER A 140 -10.25 7.72 -21.36
C SER A 140 -10.51 6.25 -21.70
N TYR A 141 -11.27 5.53 -20.87
CA TYR A 141 -11.68 4.17 -21.15
C TYR A 141 -12.53 4.05 -22.43
N LEU A 142 -13.42 5.02 -22.71
CA LEU A 142 -14.19 5.02 -23.96
C LEU A 142 -13.30 5.23 -25.20
N HIS A 143 -12.28 6.09 -25.09
CA HIS A 143 -11.37 6.40 -26.18
C HIS A 143 -10.39 5.28 -26.49
N ASP A 144 -10.01 4.48 -25.48
CA ASP A 144 -9.15 3.31 -25.63
C ASP A 144 -9.52 2.20 -24.62
N PRO A 145 -10.51 1.34 -24.96
CA PRO A 145 -10.96 0.28 -24.06
C PRO A 145 -10.02 -0.92 -24.18
N ASN A 146 -8.94 -0.91 -23.39
CA ASN A 146 -8.04 -2.03 -23.11
C ASN A 146 -7.73 -2.94 -24.32
N GLY A 147 -7.30 -2.36 -25.46
CA GLY A 147 -6.77 -3.12 -26.60
C GLY A 147 -7.82 -3.74 -27.54
N THR A 148 -9.09 -3.34 -27.47
CA THR A 148 -10.18 -3.86 -28.32
C THR A 148 -10.21 -3.33 -29.76
N HIS A 149 -9.26 -2.47 -30.15
CA HIS A 149 -9.18 -1.86 -31.49
C HIS A 149 -10.44 -1.05 -31.91
N GLN A 150 -11.38 -0.77 -31.00
CA GLN A 150 -12.59 0.01 -31.24
C GLN A 150 -12.71 1.12 -30.20
N ARG A 151 -12.75 2.38 -30.66
CA ARG A 151 -12.97 3.54 -29.78
C ARG A 151 -14.43 3.96 -29.81
N LEU A 152 -14.92 4.49 -28.69
CA LEU A 152 -16.21 5.12 -28.59
C LEU A 152 -16.04 6.64 -28.36
N ILE A 153 -16.62 7.45 -29.25
CA ILE A 153 -16.68 8.90 -29.10
C ILE A 153 -18.04 9.24 -28.50
N HIS A 154 -18.08 9.85 -27.31
CA HIS A 154 -19.32 10.08 -26.56
C HIS A 154 -20.26 11.07 -27.25
N CYS A 155 -19.71 12.13 -27.86
CA CYS A 155 -20.39 13.18 -28.64
C CYS A 155 -21.23 14.19 -27.84
N ASP A 156 -21.60 13.91 -26.59
CA ASP A 156 -22.38 14.84 -25.75
C ASP A 156 -21.87 14.94 -24.31
N ILE A 157 -20.55 15.11 -24.15
CA ILE A 157 -19.94 15.38 -22.85
C ILE A 157 -20.36 16.77 -22.36
N LYS A 158 -20.98 16.82 -21.18
CA LYS A 158 -21.39 18.04 -20.47
C LYS A 158 -21.62 17.74 -18.99
N SER A 159 -21.59 18.75 -18.14
CA SER A 159 -21.79 18.58 -16.69
C SER A 159 -23.16 17.98 -16.33
N ALA A 160 -24.19 18.18 -17.15
CA ALA A 160 -25.50 17.54 -16.96
C ALA A 160 -25.51 16.02 -17.25
N ASN A 161 -24.53 15.51 -18.01
CA ASN A 161 -24.39 14.09 -18.34
C ASN A 161 -23.32 13.38 -17.49
N ILE A 162 -22.75 14.09 -16.49
CA ILE A 162 -21.86 13.52 -15.48
C ILE A 162 -22.68 13.38 -14.20
N LEU A 163 -23.05 12.15 -13.86
CA LEU A 163 -23.84 11.83 -12.68
C LEU A 163 -22.93 11.52 -11.48
N LEU A 164 -23.46 11.69 -10.28
CA LEU A 164 -22.75 11.53 -9.01
C LEU A 164 -23.46 10.47 -8.17
N ASP A 165 -22.74 9.38 -7.87
CA ASP A 165 -23.25 8.31 -6.98
C ASP A 165 -23.30 8.75 -5.52
N ASP A 166 -23.70 7.88 -4.61
CA ASP A 166 -23.80 8.17 -3.17
C ASP A 166 -22.47 8.49 -2.50
N GLN A 167 -21.34 8.00 -3.02
CA GLN A 167 -19.99 8.33 -2.56
C GLN A 167 -19.40 9.60 -3.22
N TRP A 168 -20.16 10.28 -4.07
CA TRP A 168 -19.75 11.42 -4.88
C TRP A 168 -18.73 11.09 -5.98
N ASN A 169 -18.65 9.83 -6.43
CA ASN A 169 -17.85 9.48 -7.60
C ASN A 169 -18.61 9.84 -8.87
N ALA A 170 -17.88 10.27 -9.89
CA ALA A 170 -18.49 10.68 -11.15
C ALA A 170 -18.68 9.52 -12.14
N LYS A 171 -19.83 9.52 -12.83
CA LYS A 171 -20.22 8.53 -13.83
C LYS A 171 -20.74 9.20 -15.10
N LEU A 172 -20.17 8.89 -16.26
CA LEU A 172 -20.66 9.36 -17.55
C LEU A 172 -21.99 8.69 -17.91
N SER A 173 -22.90 9.45 -18.52
CA SER A 173 -24.24 9.01 -18.90
C SER A 173 -24.68 9.61 -20.25
N ASP A 174 -25.81 9.14 -20.78
CA ASP A 174 -26.45 9.62 -22.02
C ASP A 174 -25.67 9.31 -23.30
N PHE A 175 -25.59 8.00 -23.61
CA PHE A 175 -24.84 7.46 -24.75
C PHE A 175 -25.62 7.46 -26.08
N GLY A 176 -26.82 8.07 -26.11
CA GLY A 176 -27.68 8.07 -27.29
C GLY A 176 -27.02 8.68 -28.53
N LEU A 177 -26.04 9.57 -28.36
CA LEU A 177 -25.30 10.20 -29.46
C LEU A 177 -23.95 9.55 -29.77
N SER A 178 -23.47 8.57 -28.99
CA SER A 178 -22.06 8.11 -29.02
C SER A 178 -21.66 7.24 -30.22
N ILE A 179 -20.68 7.65 -31.03
CA ILE A 179 -20.33 6.95 -32.29
C ILE A 179 -19.10 6.04 -32.10
N MET A 180 -19.16 4.80 -32.61
CA MET A 180 -18.00 3.89 -32.68
C MET A 180 -17.12 4.24 -33.88
N GLY A 181 -15.80 4.20 -33.68
CA GLY A 181 -14.79 4.39 -34.73
C GLY A 181 -13.64 3.38 -34.65
N PRO A 182 -12.92 3.14 -35.76
CA PRO A 182 -11.79 2.19 -35.79
C PRO A 182 -10.61 2.75 -34.98
N ALA A 183 -10.15 2.05 -33.93
CA ALA A 183 -9.07 2.56 -33.07
C ALA A 183 -7.66 2.44 -33.69
N ASN A 184 -7.52 1.70 -34.81
CA ASN A 184 -6.23 1.39 -35.44
C ASN A 184 -5.62 2.55 -36.25
N GLU A 185 -6.33 3.68 -36.38
CA GLU A 185 -5.85 4.88 -37.04
C GLU A 185 -5.87 6.05 -36.06
N GLN A 186 -4.70 6.60 -35.75
CA GLN A 186 -4.52 7.73 -34.83
C GLN A 186 -5.31 8.99 -35.24
N GLN A 187 -5.75 9.08 -36.51
CA GLN A 187 -6.48 10.22 -37.08
C GLN A 187 -7.74 9.79 -37.86
N SER A 188 -8.46 8.76 -37.42
CA SER A 188 -9.69 8.38 -38.14
C SER A 188 -10.81 9.40 -37.91
N VAL A 189 -11.11 10.12 -38.98
CA VAL A 189 -12.14 11.15 -39.10
C VAL A 189 -13.48 10.49 -39.38
N ILE A 190 -14.49 10.79 -38.56
CA ILE A 190 -15.87 10.37 -38.83
C ILE A 190 -16.63 11.55 -39.41
N VAL A 191 -17.07 11.47 -40.66
CA VAL A 191 -17.91 12.50 -41.29
C VAL A 191 -19.37 12.25 -40.88
N THR A 192 -19.95 13.16 -40.11
CA THR A 192 -21.33 13.06 -39.60
C THR A 192 -21.92 14.44 -39.36
N SER A 193 -23.25 14.57 -39.44
CA SER A 193 -23.94 15.82 -39.08
C SER A 193 -23.57 16.23 -37.66
N ALA A 194 -23.38 17.54 -37.44
CA ALA A 194 -22.99 18.05 -36.13
C ALA A 194 -24.13 17.84 -35.11
N ALA A 195 -23.88 17.04 -34.08
CA ALA A 195 -24.79 16.78 -32.96
C ALA A 195 -24.07 17.06 -31.64
N GLY A 196 -24.80 17.53 -30.64
CA GLY A 196 -24.27 17.85 -29.30
C GLY A 196 -24.86 19.13 -28.71
N THR A 197 -24.55 19.39 -27.44
CA THR A 197 -25.13 20.52 -26.71
C THR A 197 -24.42 21.85 -27.05
N PRO A 198 -25.14 22.93 -27.43
CA PRO A 198 -24.53 24.23 -27.70
C PRO A 198 -23.73 24.75 -26.50
N GLY A 199 -22.47 25.14 -26.74
CA GLY A 199 -21.54 25.59 -25.71
C GLY A 199 -20.45 24.57 -25.38
N TYR A 200 -20.75 23.28 -25.49
CA TYR A 200 -19.78 22.18 -25.31
C TYR A 200 -19.20 21.69 -26.65
N CYS A 201 -20.00 21.76 -27.72
CA CYS A 201 -19.61 21.24 -29.04
C CYS A 201 -18.29 21.84 -29.55
N ASP A 202 -17.36 20.97 -29.96
CA ASP A 202 -16.10 21.33 -30.62
C ASP A 202 -16.36 22.24 -31.84
N PRO A 203 -15.79 23.46 -31.88
CA PRO A 203 -16.03 24.41 -32.98
C PRO A 203 -15.55 23.86 -34.33
N GLN A 204 -14.49 23.06 -34.35
CA GLN A 204 -14.01 22.45 -35.60
C GLN A 204 -14.97 21.37 -36.08
N TYR A 205 -15.56 20.58 -35.18
CA TYR A 205 -16.58 19.59 -35.55
C TYR A 205 -17.86 20.28 -36.06
N ALA A 206 -18.31 21.33 -35.36
CA ALA A 206 -19.46 22.12 -35.78
C ALA A 206 -19.29 22.73 -37.17
N MET A 207 -18.07 23.16 -37.52
CA MET A 207 -17.75 23.78 -38.80
C MET A 207 -17.50 22.77 -39.93
N THR A 208 -16.78 21.68 -39.64
CA THR A 208 -16.27 20.75 -40.68
C THR A 208 -17.07 19.46 -40.81
N HIS A 209 -18.00 19.19 -39.89
CA HIS A 209 -18.72 17.91 -39.78
C HIS A 209 -17.81 16.69 -39.59
N THR A 210 -16.56 16.93 -39.19
CA THR A 210 -15.57 15.89 -38.90
C THR A 210 -15.48 15.67 -37.39
N LEU A 211 -15.89 14.51 -36.93
CA LEU A 211 -15.84 14.11 -35.52
C LEU A 211 -14.58 13.28 -35.24
N THR A 212 -13.91 13.58 -34.12
CA THR A 212 -12.77 12.80 -33.60
C THR A 212 -12.85 12.69 -32.08
N LYS A 213 -11.98 11.87 -31.45
CA LYS A 213 -11.94 11.75 -29.98
C LYS A 213 -11.58 13.08 -29.30
N GLU A 214 -10.81 13.92 -29.99
CA GLU A 214 -10.44 15.28 -29.57
C GLU A 214 -11.65 16.22 -29.49
N SER A 215 -12.78 15.88 -30.14
CA SER A 215 -14.04 16.61 -29.96
C SER A 215 -14.66 16.37 -28.57
N ASP A 216 -14.52 15.17 -28.01
CA ASP A 216 -14.90 14.91 -26.61
C ASP A 216 -13.92 15.60 -25.66
N VAL A 217 -12.62 15.63 -25.98
CA VAL A 217 -11.59 16.34 -25.18
C VAL A 217 -11.96 17.82 -25.05
N TYR A 218 -12.36 18.46 -26.15
CA TYR A 218 -12.83 19.86 -26.12
C TYR A 218 -14.04 20.03 -25.19
N SER A 219 -15.03 19.15 -25.34
CA SER A 219 -16.25 19.18 -24.54
C SER A 219 -15.94 18.97 -23.04
N PHE A 220 -14.99 18.09 -22.72
CA PHE A 220 -14.48 17.90 -21.36
C PHE A 220 -13.72 19.12 -20.83
N GLY A 221 -12.92 19.80 -21.67
CA GLY A 221 -12.29 21.07 -21.34
C GLY A 221 -13.29 22.14 -20.91
N VAL A 222 -14.48 22.18 -21.54
CA VAL A 222 -15.57 23.07 -21.12
C VAL A 222 -16.04 22.70 -19.70
N VAL A 223 -16.26 21.41 -19.42
CA VAL A 223 -16.65 20.92 -18.07
C VAL A 223 -15.62 21.33 -17.02
N LEU A 224 -14.31 21.17 -17.30
CA LEU A 224 -13.26 21.58 -16.37
C LEU A 224 -13.35 23.08 -16.04
N ILE A 225 -13.59 23.94 -17.03
CA ILE A 225 -13.79 25.38 -16.76
C ILE A 225 -15.09 25.65 -16.01
N GLU A 226 -16.19 24.92 -16.27
CA GLU A 226 -17.43 25.07 -15.49
C GLU A 226 -17.20 24.77 -13.99
N VAL A 227 -16.41 23.73 -13.70
CA VAL A 227 -16.03 23.37 -12.33
C VAL A 227 -15.10 24.41 -11.71
N LEU A 228 -14.14 24.94 -12.49
CA LEU A 228 -13.22 26.02 -12.09
C LEU A 228 -13.96 27.32 -11.75
N CYS A 229 -14.93 27.71 -12.57
CA CYS A 229 -15.68 28.95 -12.44
C CYS A 229 -16.91 28.80 -11.52
N GLY A 230 -17.33 27.57 -11.24
CA GLY A 230 -18.57 27.27 -10.54
C GLY A 230 -19.82 27.80 -11.25
N LYS A 231 -19.80 27.82 -12.58
CA LYS A 231 -20.83 28.41 -13.43
C LYS A 231 -20.92 27.68 -14.77
N LEU A 232 -22.14 27.50 -15.27
CA LEU A 232 -22.39 26.92 -16.60
C LEU A 232 -21.82 27.78 -17.74
N CYS A 233 -21.46 27.12 -18.83
CA CYS A 233 -20.82 27.69 -20.00
C CYS A 233 -21.76 28.55 -20.87
N TYR A 234 -23.06 28.59 -20.55
CA TYR A 234 -24.04 29.47 -21.16
C TYR A 234 -25.14 29.93 -20.20
N THR A 235 -25.95 30.92 -20.63
CA THR A 235 -27.26 31.23 -20.04
C THR A 235 -28.39 30.92 -21.02
N TYR A 236 -29.51 30.43 -20.50
CA TYR A 236 -30.76 30.30 -21.24
C TYR A 236 -31.68 31.49 -20.98
N ASN A 237 -32.30 32.00 -22.04
CA ASN A 237 -33.42 32.91 -21.95
C ASN A 237 -34.51 32.44 -22.93
N SER A 238 -35.73 32.22 -22.43
CA SER A 238 -36.89 31.79 -23.24
C SER A 238 -36.61 30.56 -24.12
N GLY A 239 -35.87 29.58 -23.61
CA GLY A 239 -35.55 28.32 -24.31
C GLY A 239 -34.44 28.43 -25.36
N ARG A 240 -33.73 29.55 -25.46
CA ARG A 240 -32.58 29.73 -26.36
C ARG A 240 -31.33 30.13 -25.59
N VAL A 241 -30.16 29.73 -26.12
CA VAL A 241 -28.86 30.15 -25.60
C VAL A 241 -28.69 31.65 -25.85
N GLU A 242 -28.57 32.42 -24.78
CA GLU A 242 -28.46 33.87 -24.81
C GLU A 242 -26.99 34.33 -24.86
N LYS A 243 -26.13 33.70 -24.04
CA LYS A 243 -24.72 34.03 -23.96
C LYS A 243 -23.88 32.76 -23.78
N LYS A 244 -22.74 32.68 -24.47
CA LYS A 244 -21.72 31.64 -24.28
C LYS A 244 -20.50 32.26 -23.58
N PHE A 245 -19.99 31.62 -22.53
CA PHE A 245 -18.87 32.13 -21.73
C PHE A 245 -17.51 31.58 -22.14
N VAL A 246 -17.46 30.42 -22.82
CA VAL A 246 -16.21 29.74 -23.19
C VAL A 246 -15.17 30.65 -23.85
N PRO A 247 -15.50 31.48 -24.87
CA PRO A 247 -14.50 32.37 -25.48
C PRO A 247 -13.92 33.38 -24.50
N ALA A 248 -14.74 33.93 -23.60
CA ALA A 248 -14.30 34.89 -22.59
C ALA A 248 -13.41 34.22 -21.53
N TRP A 249 -13.67 32.96 -21.17
CA TRP A 249 -12.84 32.20 -20.25
C TRP A 249 -11.47 31.86 -20.84
N ILE A 250 -11.43 31.42 -22.10
CA ILE A 250 -10.18 31.18 -22.85
C ILE A 250 -9.33 32.47 -22.88
N GLU A 251 -9.95 33.61 -23.18
CA GLU A 251 -9.25 34.89 -23.20
C GLU A 251 -8.76 35.31 -21.80
N SER A 252 -9.54 35.07 -20.75
CA SER A 252 -9.13 35.33 -19.37
C SER A 252 -7.90 34.49 -18.97
N TYR A 253 -7.83 33.23 -19.40
CA TYR A 253 -6.64 32.39 -19.21
C TYR A 253 -5.41 32.97 -19.92
N LYS A 254 -5.55 33.32 -21.21
CA LYS A 254 -4.46 33.90 -22.02
C LYS A 254 -3.92 35.20 -21.41
N GLN A 255 -4.79 36.03 -20.86
CA GLN A 255 -4.43 37.28 -20.19
C GLN A 255 -3.91 37.10 -18.75
N ARG A 256 -3.78 35.86 -18.26
CA ARG A 256 -3.40 35.52 -16.88
C ARG A 256 -4.34 36.12 -15.83
N LYS A 257 -5.63 36.25 -16.17
CA LYS A 257 -6.70 36.79 -15.33
C LYS A 257 -7.60 35.70 -14.74
N LEU A 258 -6.99 34.58 -14.33
CA LEU A 258 -7.74 33.46 -13.75
C LEU A 258 -8.53 33.87 -12.49
N ASN A 259 -7.96 34.73 -11.65
CA ASN A 259 -8.60 35.23 -10.42
C ASN A 259 -9.93 35.97 -10.66
N ASP A 260 -10.18 36.43 -11.89
CA ASP A 260 -11.42 37.11 -12.26
C ASP A 260 -12.57 36.13 -12.53
N ILE A 261 -12.23 34.88 -12.90
CA ILE A 261 -13.20 33.86 -13.34
C ILE A 261 -13.33 32.67 -12.38
N ILE A 262 -12.35 32.44 -11.51
CA ILE A 262 -12.36 31.33 -10.55
C ILE A 262 -13.53 31.49 -9.57
N PHE A 263 -14.14 30.36 -9.22
CA PHE A 263 -15.17 30.26 -8.19
C PHE A 263 -14.66 30.79 -6.84
N LYS A 264 -15.20 31.92 -6.39
CA LYS A 264 -14.83 32.54 -5.11
C LYS A 264 -15.69 31.96 -3.99
N ASN A 265 -15.11 31.10 -3.16
CA ASN A 265 -15.76 30.59 -1.96
C ASN A 265 -14.89 30.83 -0.71
N PRO A 266 -15.35 31.62 0.26
CA PRO A 266 -14.58 31.95 1.46
C PRO A 266 -14.34 30.76 2.41
N THR A 267 -15.06 29.64 2.28
CA THR A 267 -14.84 28.42 3.08
C THR A 267 -13.93 27.39 2.41
N ILE A 268 -13.54 27.60 1.16
CA ILE A 268 -12.51 26.80 0.50
C ILE A 268 -11.19 27.51 0.83
N GLN A 269 -10.27 26.83 1.52
CA GLN A 269 -8.91 27.36 1.74
C GLN A 269 -8.34 27.88 0.41
N PRO A 270 -7.55 28.96 0.41
CA PRO A 270 -6.97 29.46 -0.82
C PRO A 270 -6.19 28.32 -1.47
N LEU A 271 -6.75 27.81 -2.57
CA LEU A 271 -6.13 26.79 -3.37
C LEU A 271 -4.72 27.25 -3.71
N ASP A 272 -3.72 26.40 -3.45
CA ASP A 272 -2.35 26.72 -3.83
C ASP A 272 -2.35 27.03 -5.34
N GLN A 273 -1.73 28.17 -5.68
CA GLN A 273 -1.75 28.69 -7.04
C GLN A 273 -1.20 27.66 -8.04
N THR A 274 -0.37 26.71 -7.60
CA THR A 274 0.21 25.66 -8.41
C THR A 274 -0.85 24.66 -8.90
N ALA A 275 -1.61 24.04 -8.01
CA ALA A 275 -2.63 23.05 -8.37
C ALA A 275 -3.75 23.68 -9.21
N LEU A 276 -4.13 24.91 -8.86
CA LEU A 276 -5.08 25.72 -9.62
C LEU A 276 -4.59 26.01 -11.04
N LYS A 277 -3.32 26.42 -11.18
CA LYS A 277 -2.72 26.74 -12.46
C LYS A 277 -2.58 25.48 -13.32
N LEU A 278 -2.20 24.35 -12.73
CA LEU A 278 -2.15 23.07 -13.43
C LEU A 278 -3.54 22.68 -13.94
N PHE A 279 -4.55 22.70 -13.08
CA PHE A 279 -5.93 22.40 -13.48
C PHE A 279 -6.44 23.33 -14.60
N ALA A 280 -6.18 24.63 -14.49
CA ALA A 280 -6.54 25.60 -15.52
C ALA A 280 -5.77 25.39 -16.84
N ASP A 281 -4.50 24.97 -16.77
CA ASP A 281 -3.69 24.66 -17.95
C ASP A 281 -4.20 23.42 -18.69
N ILE A 282 -4.56 22.36 -17.96
CA ILE A 282 -5.22 21.17 -18.51
C ILE A 282 -6.49 21.58 -19.25
N ALA A 283 -7.36 22.37 -18.59
CA ALA A 283 -8.62 22.83 -19.17
C ALA A 283 -8.39 23.67 -20.44
N TYR A 284 -7.42 24.59 -20.41
CA TYR A 284 -7.08 25.42 -21.56
C TYR A 284 -6.52 24.61 -22.74
N ARG A 285 -5.63 23.65 -22.48
CA ARG A 285 -5.08 22.78 -23.54
C ARG A 285 -6.17 21.93 -24.20
N CYS A 286 -7.13 21.42 -23.43
CA CYS A 286 -8.31 20.74 -23.99
C CYS A 286 -9.13 21.62 -24.95
N LEU A 287 -9.13 22.95 -24.74
CA LEU A 287 -9.90 23.93 -25.52
C LEU A 287 -9.13 24.56 -26.70
N LYS A 288 -7.97 24.01 -27.06
CA LYS A 288 -7.21 24.46 -28.23
C LYS A 288 -8.02 24.33 -29.52
N GLU A 289 -7.83 25.29 -30.42
CA GLU A 289 -8.57 25.33 -31.70
C GLU A 289 -8.16 24.15 -32.59
N SER A 290 -6.85 23.96 -32.81
CA SER A 290 -6.29 22.76 -33.44
C SER A 290 -6.48 21.54 -32.54
N ARG A 291 -6.88 20.42 -33.13
CA ARG A 291 -7.08 19.14 -32.44
C ARG A 291 -5.77 18.50 -32.02
N GLU A 292 -4.74 18.69 -32.84
CA GLU A 292 -3.39 18.17 -32.64
C GLU A 292 -2.70 18.78 -31.41
N ASP A 293 -3.13 19.99 -31.02
CA ASP A 293 -2.66 20.68 -29.82
C ASP A 293 -3.41 20.24 -28.54
N ARG A 294 -4.48 19.43 -28.67
CA ARG A 294 -5.27 18.95 -27.52
C ARG A 294 -4.62 17.67 -26.95
N PRO A 295 -4.55 17.53 -25.63
CA PRO A 295 -4.03 16.31 -25.01
C PRO A 295 -4.99 15.15 -25.26
N ASN A 296 -4.48 13.91 -25.21
CA ASN A 296 -5.36 12.75 -25.16
C ASN A 296 -5.92 12.55 -23.72
N MET A 297 -7.01 11.82 -23.57
CA MET A 297 -7.64 11.67 -22.25
C MET A 297 -6.79 10.90 -21.24
N GLY A 298 -5.86 10.03 -21.67
CA GLY A 298 -4.91 9.38 -20.77
C GLY A 298 -3.91 10.38 -20.16
N GLU A 299 -3.40 11.32 -20.98
CA GLU A 299 -2.57 12.43 -20.48
C GLU A 299 -3.36 13.31 -19.50
N VAL A 300 -4.62 13.62 -19.82
CA VAL A 300 -5.50 14.40 -18.93
C VAL A 300 -5.70 13.70 -17.58
N VAL A 301 -5.88 12.36 -17.57
CA VAL A 301 -5.98 11.59 -16.33
C VAL A 301 -4.70 11.70 -15.50
N ILE A 302 -3.53 11.45 -16.10
CA ILE A 302 -2.23 11.54 -15.42
C ILE A 302 -2.01 12.93 -14.81
N GLU A 303 -2.33 13.98 -15.56
CA GLU A 303 -2.13 15.36 -15.09
C GLU A 303 -3.14 15.77 -13.99
N LEU A 304 -4.38 15.27 -14.04
CA LEU A 304 -5.36 15.46 -12.98
C LEU A 304 -5.00 14.66 -11.72
N GLU A 305 -4.44 13.45 -11.85
CA GLU A 305 -3.88 12.69 -10.72
C GLU A 305 -2.72 13.46 -10.09
N GLY A 306 -1.79 13.97 -10.89
CA GLY A 306 -0.71 14.82 -10.39
C GLY A 306 -1.22 16.09 -9.69
N ALA A 307 -2.28 16.71 -10.20
CA ALA A 307 -2.93 17.85 -9.53
C ALA A 307 -3.58 17.45 -8.20
N LEU A 308 -4.10 16.23 -8.08
CA LEU A 308 -4.69 15.70 -6.85
C LEU A 308 -3.61 15.40 -5.81
N GLU A 309 -2.55 14.70 -6.22
CA GLU A 309 -1.40 14.39 -5.39
C GLU A 309 -0.78 15.67 -4.82
N ILE A 310 -0.63 16.72 -5.65
CA ILE A 310 -0.19 18.03 -5.20
C ILE A 310 -1.11 18.55 -4.07
N LEU A 311 -2.43 18.48 -4.23
CA LEU A 311 -3.35 18.97 -3.21
C LEU A 311 -3.29 18.17 -1.92
N GLU A 312 -3.25 16.85 -2.02
CA GLU A 312 -3.18 15.96 -0.87
C GLU A 312 -1.85 16.13 -0.11
N LEU A 313 -0.74 16.37 -0.83
CA LEU A 313 0.55 16.74 -0.24
C LEU A 313 0.52 18.11 0.45
N LEU A 314 -0.08 19.12 -0.19
CA LEU A 314 -0.18 20.47 0.37
C LEU A 314 -1.07 20.54 1.62
N GLU A 315 -2.06 19.66 1.71
CA GLU A 315 -2.95 19.51 2.87
C GLU A 315 -2.28 18.71 4.01
N SER A 316 -1.10 18.10 3.78
CA SER A 316 -0.38 17.35 4.80
C SER A 316 0.34 18.28 5.80
N GLN A 317 0.37 17.86 7.07
CA GLN A 317 1.09 18.58 8.12
C GLN A 317 2.61 18.61 7.84
N GLU A 318 3.13 17.55 7.22
CA GLU A 318 4.53 17.35 6.85
C GLU A 318 5.01 18.39 5.81
N PHE A 319 4.18 18.77 4.84
CA PHE A 319 4.56 19.75 3.82
C PHE A 319 4.74 21.16 4.39
N ASN A 320 3.97 21.53 5.42
CA ASN A 320 4.10 22.84 6.07
C ASN A 320 5.42 22.98 6.83
N GLU A 321 5.89 21.91 7.46
CA GLU A 321 7.19 21.88 8.14
C GLU A 321 8.34 21.97 7.13
N TRP A 322 8.23 21.29 5.99
CA TRP A 322 9.22 21.40 4.91
C TRP A 322 9.26 22.78 4.26
N LYS A 323 8.10 23.43 4.02
CA LYS A 323 8.06 24.78 3.43
C LYS A 323 8.90 25.79 4.22
N ALA A 324 9.00 25.62 5.53
CA ALA A 324 9.87 26.44 6.39
C ALA A 324 11.37 26.24 6.12
N GLN A 325 11.75 25.11 5.54
CA GLN A 325 13.13 24.71 5.22
C GLN A 325 13.45 24.75 3.71
N LEU A 326 12.50 25.16 2.86
CA LEU A 326 12.65 25.19 1.40
C LEU A 326 13.95 25.86 0.93
N PHE A 327 14.30 27.01 1.50
CA PHE A 327 15.53 27.74 1.17
C PHE A 327 16.79 26.89 1.38
N TYR A 328 16.82 26.06 2.43
CA TYR A 328 17.94 25.18 2.70
C TYR A 328 18.09 24.09 1.63
N TYR A 329 16.99 23.50 1.18
CA TYR A 329 17.01 22.49 0.12
C TYR A 329 17.33 23.07 -1.25
N GLU A 330 16.88 24.29 -1.54
CA GLU A 330 17.28 25.00 -2.76
C GLU A 330 18.81 25.18 -2.81
N GLU A 331 19.46 25.53 -1.70
CA GLU A 331 20.93 25.62 -1.65
C GLU A 331 21.62 24.27 -1.88
N ILE A 332 21.11 23.18 -1.30
CA ILE A 332 21.62 21.82 -1.57
C ILE A 332 21.46 21.48 -3.05
N SER A 333 20.30 21.78 -3.64
CA SER A 333 19.99 21.42 -5.03
C SER A 333 20.90 22.08 -6.06
N LYS A 334 21.57 23.19 -5.71
CA LYS A 334 22.55 23.84 -6.59
C LYS A 334 23.79 22.97 -6.83
N THR A 335 24.06 21.99 -5.97
CA THR A 335 25.18 21.05 -6.13
C THR A 335 24.76 19.76 -6.83
N ALA A 336 23.50 19.68 -7.30
CA ALA A 336 22.97 18.50 -7.97
C ALA A 336 23.54 18.33 -9.38
N GLU A 337 23.84 17.10 -9.73
CA GLU A 337 24.30 16.69 -11.06
C GLU A 337 23.53 15.47 -11.58
N PRO A 338 22.78 15.59 -12.69
CA PRO A 338 22.55 16.82 -13.47
C PRO A 338 21.70 17.86 -12.70
N PRO A 339 21.72 19.14 -13.12
CA PRO A 339 20.90 20.18 -12.52
C PRO A 339 19.42 19.80 -12.50
N LEU A 340 18.75 20.01 -11.37
CA LEU A 340 17.35 19.66 -11.21
C LEU A 340 16.45 20.60 -12.02
N ILE A 341 15.51 20.03 -12.78
CA ILE A 341 14.52 20.77 -13.55
C ILE A 341 13.15 20.49 -12.95
N TYR A 342 12.52 21.52 -12.39
CA TYR A 342 11.17 21.44 -11.82
C TYR A 342 10.36 22.68 -12.19
N ARG A 343 9.02 22.54 -12.18
CA ARG A 343 8.07 23.60 -12.55
C ARG A 343 7.23 24.11 -11.37
N SER A 344 7.43 23.52 -10.19
CA SER A 344 6.72 23.83 -8.94
C SER A 344 7.52 23.35 -7.72
N GLU A 345 7.23 23.89 -6.55
CA GLU A 345 7.79 23.45 -5.26
C GLU A 345 7.49 21.97 -4.98
N VAL A 346 6.31 21.49 -5.38
CA VAL A 346 5.94 20.07 -5.21
C VAL A 346 6.71 19.17 -6.18
N GLY A 347 6.94 19.63 -7.42
CA GLY A 347 7.81 18.92 -8.36
C GLY A 347 9.25 18.83 -7.85
N PHE A 348 9.74 19.89 -7.20
CA PHE A 348 11.03 19.88 -6.53
C PHE A 348 11.07 18.87 -5.37
N MET A 349 10.01 18.82 -4.55
CA MET A 349 9.88 17.84 -3.47
C MET A 349 9.92 16.41 -3.93
N LYS A 350 9.19 16.09 -5.00
CA LYS A 350 9.18 14.74 -5.57
C LYS A 350 10.59 14.28 -5.95
N LEU A 351 11.40 15.17 -6.55
CA LEU A 351 12.79 14.89 -6.87
C LEU A 351 13.62 14.60 -5.62
N LEU A 352 13.40 15.31 -4.51
CA LEU A 352 14.09 15.06 -3.25
C LEU A 352 13.64 13.75 -2.57
N TYR A 353 12.38 13.35 -2.69
CA TYR A 353 11.89 12.05 -2.22
C TYR A 353 12.48 10.88 -3.03
N GLU A 354 12.51 11.02 -4.36
CA GLU A 354 13.11 10.02 -5.27
C GLU A 354 14.65 9.96 -5.12
N GLY A 355 15.23 11.09 -4.70
CA GLY A 355 16.63 11.27 -4.38
C GLY A 355 17.46 11.78 -5.54
N VAL A 356 18.45 12.60 -5.20
CA VAL A 356 19.27 13.37 -6.14
C VAL A 356 20.75 13.07 -5.94
N LEU A 357 21.51 13.14 -7.03
CA LEU A 357 22.97 13.02 -6.98
C LEU A 357 23.58 14.41 -6.78
N LEU A 358 24.48 14.51 -5.80
CA LEU A 358 25.18 15.72 -5.40
C LEU A 358 26.70 15.53 -5.51
N ASN A 359 27.45 16.62 -5.37
CA ASN A 359 28.91 16.62 -5.20
C ASN A 359 29.66 15.89 -6.33
N GLY A 360 29.35 16.18 -7.60
CA GLY A 360 30.01 15.51 -8.72
C GLY A 360 29.49 14.10 -8.98
N GLY A 361 28.25 13.79 -8.54
CA GLY A 361 27.67 12.45 -8.64
C GLY A 361 28.24 11.43 -7.66
N LYS A 362 28.82 11.87 -6.53
CA LYS A 362 29.47 11.01 -5.52
C LYS A 362 28.64 10.76 -4.28
N THR A 363 27.66 11.62 -4.04
CA THR A 363 26.75 11.56 -2.90
C THR A 363 25.33 11.46 -3.44
N TRP A 364 24.55 10.48 -2.97
CA TRP A 364 23.11 10.44 -3.21
C TRP A 364 22.39 10.95 -1.97
N PHE A 365 21.44 11.86 -2.15
CA PHE A 365 20.70 12.51 -1.08
C PHE A 365 19.20 12.36 -1.33
N SER A 366 18.45 11.97 -0.32
CA SER A 366 16.99 12.00 -0.35
C SER A 366 16.42 12.41 1.00
N ILE A 367 15.12 12.65 1.02
CA ILE A 367 14.37 12.98 2.24
C ILE A 367 13.28 11.92 2.40
N ASN A 368 13.05 11.43 3.61
CA ASN A 368 11.94 10.52 3.89
C ASN A 368 10.64 11.30 4.17
N GLN A 369 9.52 10.58 4.35
CA GLN A 369 8.21 11.20 4.62
C GLN A 369 8.19 12.10 5.87
N LYS A 370 9.06 11.85 6.85
CA LYS A 370 9.19 12.65 8.08
C LYS A 370 10.09 13.88 7.92
N GLY A 371 10.59 14.14 6.72
CA GLY A 371 11.55 15.23 6.49
C GLY A 371 12.99 14.90 6.92
N GLU A 372 13.28 13.67 7.32
CA GLU A 372 14.61 13.25 7.75
C GLU A 372 15.48 12.92 6.54
N HIS A 373 16.74 13.31 6.59
CA HIS A 373 17.65 13.18 5.45
C HIS A 373 18.24 11.78 5.38
N CYS A 374 18.25 11.19 4.19
CA CYS A 374 19.02 10.00 3.85
C CYS A 374 20.22 10.43 2.99
N GLU A 375 21.40 9.91 3.30
CA GLU A 375 22.62 10.21 2.55
C GLU A 375 23.38 8.91 2.26
N MET A 376 23.78 8.72 1.01
CA MET A 376 24.61 7.59 0.60
C MET A 376 25.87 8.10 -0.09
N ILE A 377 27.02 7.64 0.39
CA ILE A 377 28.32 7.98 -0.18
C ILE A 377 28.77 6.84 -1.09
N SER A 378 29.12 7.16 -2.33
CA SER A 378 29.64 6.17 -3.28
C SER A 378 30.86 5.44 -2.71
N PHE A 379 30.96 4.14 -2.97
CA PHE A 379 32.06 3.33 -2.45
C PHE A 379 33.42 3.85 -2.94
N ALA A 380 33.45 4.47 -4.13
CA ALA A 380 34.63 5.09 -4.72
C ALA A 380 35.17 6.24 -3.87
N GLU A 381 34.28 7.07 -3.33
CA GLU A 381 34.67 8.19 -2.46
C GLU A 381 35.08 7.69 -1.07
N CYS A 382 34.59 6.53 -0.64
CA CYS A 382 34.92 5.97 0.66
C CYS A 382 36.27 5.23 0.69
N LEU A 383 36.82 4.82 -0.46
CA LEU A 383 38.09 4.10 -0.53
C LEU A 383 39.28 5.07 -0.46
N ASP A 384 40.29 4.73 0.36
CA ASP A 384 41.53 5.50 0.39
C ASP A 384 42.27 5.34 -0.96
N SER A 385 42.67 6.47 -1.55
CA SER A 385 43.47 6.55 -2.79
C SER A 385 44.77 5.73 -2.78
N SER A 386 45.23 5.29 -1.60
CA SER A 386 46.41 4.42 -1.44
C SER A 386 46.14 2.92 -1.58
N ALA A 387 44.88 2.50 -1.76
CA ALA A 387 44.47 1.09 -1.67
C ALA A 387 43.79 0.50 -2.93
N PRO A 388 44.40 0.50 -4.13
CA PRO A 388 44.03 -0.53 -5.09
C PRO A 388 44.62 -1.85 -4.59
N SER A 389 43.84 -2.62 -3.84
CA SER A 389 44.22 -4.01 -3.56
C SER A 389 44.38 -4.75 -4.90
N LYS A 390 45.27 -5.73 -4.98
CA LYS A 390 45.46 -6.58 -6.16
C LYS A 390 44.18 -7.32 -6.63
N PHE A 391 43.08 -7.21 -5.88
CA PHE A 391 41.91 -8.08 -5.95
C PHE A 391 40.58 -7.34 -6.21
N GLY A 392 40.58 -6.00 -6.39
CA GLY A 392 39.37 -5.23 -6.66
C GLY A 392 39.37 -4.51 -8.02
N ARG A 393 38.20 -4.39 -8.66
CA ARG A 393 38.04 -3.67 -9.95
C ARG A 393 36.70 -2.93 -10.01
N TRP A 394 36.64 -1.83 -10.76
CA TRP A 394 35.38 -1.14 -11.02
C TRP A 394 34.58 -1.86 -12.09
N SER A 395 33.26 -1.95 -11.88
CA SER A 395 32.32 -2.55 -12.80
C SER A 395 31.21 -1.57 -13.11
N SER A 396 30.99 -1.33 -14.41
CA SER A 396 29.77 -0.69 -14.92
C SER A 396 28.67 -1.72 -15.22
N ALA A 397 28.90 -3.00 -14.93
CA ALA A 397 27.82 -3.98 -14.97
C ALA A 397 26.86 -3.65 -13.81
N TYR A 398 25.55 -3.64 -14.11
CA TYR A 398 24.43 -3.22 -13.27
C TYR A 398 24.16 -1.71 -13.22
N ASP A 399 22.87 -1.35 -13.13
CA ASP A 399 22.36 0.03 -13.07
C ASP A 399 22.66 0.66 -11.69
N SER A 400 23.93 0.99 -11.45
CA SER A 400 24.33 1.75 -10.27
C SER A 400 23.86 3.20 -10.36
N ARG A 401 23.51 3.78 -9.21
CA ARG A 401 23.15 5.19 -9.06
C ARG A 401 24.36 6.11 -9.29
N PHE A 402 25.58 5.61 -9.11
CA PHE A 402 26.81 6.40 -9.24
C PHE A 402 27.49 6.16 -10.58
N VAL A 403 28.00 7.23 -11.20
CA VAL A 403 28.67 7.18 -12.52
C VAL A 403 29.91 6.29 -12.52
N VAL A 404 30.62 6.20 -11.38
CA VAL A 404 31.82 5.36 -11.23
C VAL A 404 31.48 3.85 -11.24
N GLY A 405 30.20 3.50 -11.08
CA GLY A 405 29.73 2.13 -10.98
C GLY A 405 30.04 1.52 -9.62
N SER A 406 30.10 0.20 -9.58
CA SER A 406 30.24 -0.57 -8.34
C SER A 406 31.60 -1.24 -8.22
N TYR A 407 32.10 -1.37 -7.00
CA TYR A 407 33.40 -1.96 -6.72
C TYR A 407 33.28 -3.47 -6.58
N TYR A 408 33.88 -4.21 -7.51
CA TYR A 408 33.99 -5.66 -7.47
C TYR A 408 35.07 -6.06 -6.48
N ILE A 409 34.74 -6.98 -5.59
CA ILE A 409 35.66 -7.49 -4.59
C ILE A 409 35.79 -8.99 -4.77
N ASP A 410 36.99 -9.43 -5.18
CA ASP A 410 37.32 -10.85 -5.33
C ASP A 410 37.98 -11.36 -4.04
N SER A 411 37.39 -12.33 -3.35
CA SER A 411 38.08 -13.03 -2.28
C SER A 411 38.01 -14.54 -2.50
N TYR A 412 38.87 -15.07 -3.37
CA TYR A 412 39.15 -16.51 -3.42
C TYR A 412 39.84 -17.03 -2.14
N ASN A 413 40.44 -16.13 -1.33
CA ASN A 413 40.99 -16.42 -0.01
C ASN A 413 40.42 -15.39 0.99
N GLU A 414 39.47 -15.80 1.84
CA GLU A 414 38.85 -14.97 2.89
C GLU A 414 39.87 -14.32 3.85
N SER A 415 41.09 -14.84 3.91
CA SER A 415 42.15 -14.42 4.85
C SER A 415 43.04 -13.27 4.37
N GLU A 416 42.93 -12.79 3.13
CA GLU A 416 43.89 -11.82 2.56
C GLU A 416 43.31 -10.45 2.16
N TRP A 417 41.99 -10.30 2.10
CA TRP A 417 41.38 -9.01 1.75
C TRP A 417 40.99 -8.23 3.01
N SER A 418 41.64 -7.09 3.20
CA SER A 418 41.22 -6.06 4.15
C SER A 418 41.24 -4.69 3.47
N SER A 419 40.13 -3.97 3.48
CA SER A 419 40.08 -2.60 2.95
C SER A 419 39.64 -1.62 4.01
N LYS A 420 40.35 -0.50 4.05
CA LYS A 420 40.08 0.61 4.94
C LYS A 420 39.21 1.62 4.20
N THR A 421 38.01 1.83 4.71
CA THR A 421 36.99 2.69 4.14
C THR A 421 36.73 3.85 5.08
N ARG A 422 36.82 5.09 4.60
CA ARG A 422 36.51 6.29 5.37
C ARG A 422 35.31 6.99 4.75
N VAL A 423 34.23 7.08 5.50
CA VAL A 423 32.96 7.61 5.05
C VAL A 423 32.70 8.93 5.75
N LYS A 424 32.48 10.00 4.98
CA LYS A 424 32.23 11.33 5.52
C LYS A 424 30.93 11.91 4.98
N THR A 425 29.96 12.13 5.85
CA THR A 425 28.65 12.70 5.51
C THR A 425 28.66 14.22 5.55
N GLN A 426 27.65 14.85 4.95
CA GLN A 426 27.49 16.31 4.91
C GLN A 426 26.10 16.79 5.31
N PHE A 427 25.08 15.94 5.17
CA PHE A 427 23.69 16.36 5.17
C PHE A 427 22.84 15.64 6.23
N LEU A 428 23.41 14.88 7.17
CA LEU A 428 22.61 14.18 8.18
C LEU A 428 21.78 15.15 9.04
N SER A 429 20.60 14.72 9.46
CA SER A 429 19.73 15.45 10.37
C SER A 429 20.25 15.33 11.82
N PRO A 430 20.53 16.44 12.50
CA PRO A 430 20.95 16.42 13.91
C PRO A 430 19.87 15.80 14.82
N GLY A 431 20.29 15.04 15.83
CA GLY A 431 19.41 14.37 16.79
C GLY A 431 18.74 13.09 16.27
N ILE A 432 18.96 12.73 15.00
CA ILE A 432 18.40 11.53 14.39
C ILE A 432 19.37 10.36 14.54
N THR A 433 18.80 9.18 14.83
CA THR A 433 19.54 7.91 14.84
C THR A 433 19.54 7.32 13.43
N TYR A 434 20.73 7.07 12.91
CA TYR A 434 20.97 6.52 11.58
C TYR A 434 21.40 5.06 11.69
N THR A 435 20.85 4.23 10.79
CA THR A 435 21.46 2.95 10.41
C THR A 435 22.50 3.21 9.33
N VAL A 436 23.70 2.64 9.49
CA VAL A 436 24.79 2.71 8.53
C VAL A 436 24.84 1.37 7.80
N ASN A 437 24.63 1.38 6.49
CA ASN A 437 24.42 0.19 5.69
C ASN A 437 25.41 0.12 4.53
N LEU A 438 25.99 -1.05 4.28
CA LEU A 438 26.67 -1.34 3.01
C LEU A 438 25.64 -1.73 1.96
N VAL A 439 25.61 -1.05 0.82
CA VAL A 439 24.72 -1.37 -0.31
C VAL A 439 25.52 -2.07 -1.40
N PHE A 440 25.03 -3.21 -1.90
CA PHE A 440 25.77 -4.07 -2.82
C PHE A 440 24.88 -4.99 -3.68
N LYS A 441 25.48 -5.67 -4.67
CA LYS A 441 24.88 -6.80 -5.41
C LYS A 441 25.73 -8.06 -5.32
N PHE A 442 25.10 -9.22 -5.40
CA PHE A 442 25.82 -10.49 -5.54
C PHE A 442 26.31 -10.71 -6.97
N ILE A 443 27.51 -11.26 -7.13
CA ILE A 443 28.13 -11.47 -8.45
C ILE A 443 27.47 -12.65 -9.21
N PHE A 444 27.00 -13.68 -8.51
CA PHE A 444 26.40 -14.89 -9.09
C PHE A 444 24.96 -15.11 -8.61
N PRO A 445 23.97 -14.35 -9.13
CA PRO A 445 22.58 -14.42 -8.67
C PRO A 445 21.90 -15.78 -8.89
N SER A 446 22.39 -16.60 -9.83
CA SER A 446 21.82 -17.93 -10.12
C SER A 446 22.22 -19.03 -9.14
N GLU A 447 23.31 -18.85 -8.39
CA GLU A 447 23.76 -19.79 -7.35
C GLU A 447 23.41 -19.28 -5.94
N VAL A 448 23.23 -17.97 -5.78
CA VAL A 448 22.67 -17.36 -4.57
C VAL A 448 21.16 -17.62 -4.59
N ARG A 449 20.78 -18.82 -4.15
CA ARG A 449 19.49 -18.99 -3.47
C ARG A 449 19.49 -17.97 -2.32
N CYS A 450 18.34 -17.37 -2.01
CA CYS A 450 18.12 -16.30 -1.02
C CYS A 450 18.59 -16.62 0.45
N HIS A 451 19.52 -17.55 0.67
CA HIS A 451 19.65 -18.34 1.89
C HIS A 451 21.08 -18.56 2.41
N ASP A 452 22.09 -17.84 1.90
CA ASP A 452 23.41 -17.82 2.55
C ASP A 452 23.62 -16.46 3.22
N LEU A 453 23.55 -16.46 4.56
CA LEU A 453 23.87 -15.31 5.41
C LEU A 453 25.18 -14.67 4.93
N LEU A 454 25.15 -13.37 4.61
CA LEU A 454 26.37 -12.63 4.31
C LEU A 454 27.16 -12.53 5.61
N SER A 455 28.20 -13.33 5.83
CA SER A 455 29.06 -13.21 7.02
C SER A 455 30.08 -12.08 6.84
N LEU A 456 29.59 -10.84 6.74
CA LEU A 456 30.40 -9.65 6.55
C LEU A 456 31.13 -9.29 7.84
N LYS A 457 32.44 -9.52 7.90
CA LYS A 457 33.24 -9.09 9.06
C LYS A 457 33.76 -7.67 8.83
N TYR A 458 33.64 -6.84 9.85
CA TYR A 458 34.12 -5.47 9.82
C TYR A 458 34.51 -5.00 11.21
N LYS A 459 35.30 -3.93 11.24
CA LYS A 459 35.81 -3.33 12.46
C LYS A 459 35.71 -1.82 12.37
N LEU A 460 35.09 -1.21 13.36
CA LEU A 460 34.96 0.25 13.45
C LEU A 460 36.20 0.83 14.13
N GLN A 461 36.54 2.07 13.77
CA GLN A 461 37.69 2.75 14.34
C GLN A 461 37.59 2.85 15.88
N GLY A 462 38.63 2.37 16.56
CA GLY A 462 38.71 2.39 18.04
C GLY A 462 38.14 1.16 18.73
N GLU A 463 37.46 0.26 18.02
CA GLU A 463 37.00 -1.01 18.59
C GLU A 463 38.14 -2.03 18.69
N ALA A 464 38.12 -2.86 19.73
CA ALA A 464 39.10 -3.93 19.90
C ALA A 464 38.73 -5.20 19.11
N ASN A 465 37.43 -5.51 19.04
CA ASN A 465 36.89 -6.75 18.47
C ASN A 465 36.34 -6.53 17.05
N THR A 466 36.33 -7.59 16.25
CA THR A 466 35.69 -7.62 14.93
C THR A 466 34.20 -7.92 15.09
N SER A 467 33.36 -7.12 14.44
CA SER A 467 31.91 -7.32 14.36
C SER A 467 31.56 -8.10 13.09
N ILE A 468 30.43 -8.82 13.11
CA ILE A 468 29.97 -9.59 11.95
C ILE A 468 28.51 -9.25 11.69
N SER A 469 28.24 -8.66 10.53
CA SER A 469 26.88 -8.50 10.04
C SER A 469 26.54 -9.74 9.25
N PHE A 470 25.41 -10.39 9.55
CA PHE A 470 25.02 -11.68 8.95
C PHE A 470 23.90 -11.56 7.90
N ILE A 471 23.22 -10.42 7.87
CA ILE A 471 21.93 -10.27 7.19
C ILE A 471 22.03 -9.17 6.16
N ALA A 472 21.67 -9.52 4.92
CA ALA A 472 21.42 -8.56 3.86
C ALA A 472 19.93 -8.61 3.50
N CYS A 473 19.32 -7.46 3.22
CA CYS A 473 17.96 -7.35 2.69
C CYS A 473 17.98 -6.74 1.30
N GLU A 474 17.10 -7.23 0.44
CA GLU A 474 16.85 -6.65 -0.87
C GLU A 474 15.99 -5.39 -0.71
N ARG A 475 16.34 -4.36 -1.47
CA ARG A 475 15.67 -3.07 -1.59
C ARG A 475 14.75 -3.07 -2.80
N ASP A 476 13.83 -2.11 -2.84
CA ASP A 476 12.89 -1.96 -3.97
C ASP A 476 13.57 -1.66 -5.31
N ASP A 477 14.80 -1.12 -5.28
CA ASP A 477 15.65 -0.88 -6.45
C ASP A 477 16.47 -2.11 -6.89
N GLY A 478 16.25 -3.27 -6.26
CA GLY A 478 16.93 -4.54 -6.55
C GLY A 478 18.38 -4.59 -6.07
N TRP A 479 18.84 -3.61 -5.28
CA TRP A 479 20.11 -3.67 -4.55
C TRP A 479 19.93 -4.35 -3.20
N TRP A 480 21.00 -4.93 -2.66
CA TRP A 480 21.02 -5.48 -1.31
C TRP A 480 21.64 -4.47 -0.35
N MET A 481 21.19 -4.45 0.89
CA MET A 481 21.81 -3.65 1.96
C MET A 481 22.06 -4.49 3.21
N CYS A 482 23.17 -4.21 3.89
CA CYS A 482 23.56 -4.89 5.12
C CYS A 482 23.91 -3.85 6.20
N GLU A 483 23.22 -3.90 7.34
CA GLU A 483 23.43 -2.99 8.47
C GLU A 483 24.77 -3.29 9.15
N LEU A 484 25.61 -2.27 9.26
CA LEU A 484 26.92 -2.33 9.91
C LEU A 484 26.85 -1.76 11.33
N CYS A 485 26.30 -0.56 11.50
CA CYS A 485 26.20 0.03 12.82
C CYS A 485 25.03 1.01 12.89
N GLN A 486 24.71 1.42 14.11
CA GLN A 486 23.80 2.52 14.35
C GLN A 486 24.54 3.66 15.02
N LEU A 487 24.24 4.89 14.64
CA LEU A 487 24.80 6.07 15.30
C LEU A 487 23.76 7.16 15.42
N THR A 488 23.82 7.92 16.50
CA THR A 488 22.99 9.13 16.63
C THR A 488 23.84 10.33 16.26
N SER A 489 23.39 11.08 15.26
CA SER A 489 24.16 12.18 14.71
C SER A 489 23.85 13.46 15.47
N ASP A 490 24.78 13.99 16.27
CA ASP A 490 24.60 15.30 16.91
C ASP A 490 24.77 16.47 15.92
N HIS A 491 25.41 16.19 14.79
CA HIS A 491 25.79 17.17 13.76
C HIS A 491 25.48 16.63 12.37
N ARG A 492 25.62 17.46 11.34
CA ARG A 492 25.40 17.02 9.94
C ARG A 492 26.52 16.16 9.38
N ILE A 493 27.71 16.31 9.93
CA ILE A 493 28.94 15.66 9.47
C ILE A 493 29.29 14.56 10.46
N VAL A 494 29.38 13.34 9.95
CA VAL A 494 29.93 12.16 10.61
C VAL A 494 31.11 11.70 9.77
N ASP A 495 32.20 11.36 10.45
CA ASP A 495 33.42 10.82 9.84
C ASP A 495 33.67 9.46 10.47
N LEU A 496 33.44 8.41 9.69
CA LEU A 496 33.45 7.03 10.14
C LEU A 496 34.49 6.24 9.36
N GLU A 497 35.34 5.52 10.07
CA GLU A 497 36.32 4.62 9.48
C GLU A 497 35.94 3.16 9.77
N ILE A 498 35.80 2.39 8.70
CA ILE A 498 35.37 0.99 8.69
C ILE A 498 36.45 0.17 8.00
N LEU A 499 36.97 -0.83 8.70
CA LEU A 499 37.85 -1.84 8.14
C LEU A 499 37.01 -3.07 7.83
N PHE A 500 36.88 -3.44 6.56
CA PHE A 500 36.21 -4.68 6.17
C PHE A 500 37.23 -5.82 6.10
N GLU A 501 36.89 -6.98 6.68
CA GLU A 501 37.75 -8.17 6.79
C GLU A 501 37.06 -9.36 6.10
N GLY A 502 37.52 -9.78 4.92
CA GLY A 502 36.90 -10.88 4.17
C GLY A 502 35.49 -10.54 3.66
N LEU A 503 35.39 -10.20 2.37
CA LEU A 503 34.11 -9.93 1.73
C LEU A 503 33.71 -11.11 0.85
N GLY A 504 32.49 -11.61 1.01
CA GLY A 504 31.89 -12.53 0.04
C GLY A 504 31.82 -11.91 -1.36
N TYR A 505 31.48 -12.72 -2.36
CA TYR A 505 31.40 -12.32 -3.77
C TYR A 505 30.33 -11.22 -4.03
N ILE A 506 30.67 -9.96 -3.74
CA ILE A 506 29.80 -8.80 -3.83
C ILE A 506 30.37 -7.66 -4.69
N LEU A 507 29.45 -6.82 -5.17
CA LEU A 507 29.68 -5.57 -5.89
C LEU A 507 29.17 -4.43 -5.01
N ALA A 508 30.07 -3.73 -4.32
CA ALA A 508 29.71 -2.64 -3.41
C ALA A 508 29.40 -1.35 -4.18
N GLU A 509 28.24 -0.75 -3.92
CA GLU A 509 27.83 0.52 -4.51
C GLU A 509 28.20 1.71 -3.62
N GLY A 510 27.98 1.59 -2.31
CA GLY A 510 28.28 2.65 -1.36
C GLY A 510 27.83 2.35 0.06
N ILE A 511 28.01 3.36 0.93
CA ILE A 511 27.60 3.32 2.33
C ILE A 511 26.43 4.28 2.54
N GLU A 512 25.28 3.76 2.93
CA GLU A 512 24.03 4.49 3.13
C GLU A 512 23.77 4.77 4.62
N PHE A 513 23.46 6.01 4.94
CA PHE A 513 22.95 6.48 6.22
C PHE A 513 21.45 6.69 6.09
N ARG A 514 20.68 5.80 6.70
CA ARG A 514 19.22 5.84 6.67
C ARG A 514 18.65 6.12 8.06
N PRO A 515 17.77 7.13 8.23
CA PRO A 515 17.08 7.39 9.49
C PRO A 515 16.38 6.14 10.00
N SER A 516 16.53 5.87 11.29
CA SER A 516 15.92 4.71 11.97
C SER A 516 14.51 5.08 12.42
N ASP A 517 13.52 4.30 12.00
CA ASP A 517 12.16 4.41 12.53
C ASP A 517 12.15 3.97 14.00
N LYS A 518 12.10 4.94 14.93
CA LYS A 518 11.76 4.66 16.33
C LYS A 518 10.28 4.32 16.41
N VAL A 519 9.96 3.07 16.75
CA VAL A 519 8.68 2.79 17.41
C VAL A 519 8.87 3.27 18.82
N GLU A 520 8.24 4.39 19.17
CA GLU A 520 7.89 4.59 20.56
C GLU A 520 7.05 3.38 20.95
N HIS A 521 7.66 2.46 21.71
CA HIS A 521 6.86 1.64 22.59
C HIS A 521 6.08 2.65 23.41
N LYS A 522 4.79 2.81 23.09
CA LYS A 522 3.84 3.18 24.11
C LYS A 522 4.04 2.10 25.16
N ASP A 523 4.78 2.44 26.21
CA ASP A 523 4.61 1.80 27.48
C ASP A 523 3.11 1.85 27.70
N ASP A 524 2.45 0.71 27.51
CA ASP A 524 1.11 0.51 28.03
C ASP A 524 1.28 0.71 29.54
N GLU A 525 1.09 1.95 29.97
CA GLU A 525 0.73 2.27 31.33
C GLU A 525 -0.38 1.30 31.67
N ARG A 526 -0.04 0.28 32.46
CA ARG A 526 -0.99 -0.61 33.09
C ARG A 526 -1.95 0.29 33.85
N GLN A 527 -3.07 0.60 33.22
CA GLN A 527 -4.17 1.25 33.91
C GLN A 527 -4.60 0.31 35.04
N PRO A 528 -4.80 0.83 36.26
CA PRO A 528 -5.38 0.03 37.33
C PRO A 528 -6.78 -0.39 36.90
N ILE A 529 -7.03 -1.69 36.94
CA ILE A 529 -8.32 -2.31 36.63
C ILE A 529 -9.39 -1.63 37.49
N ILE A 530 -10.34 -0.96 36.84
CA ILE A 530 -11.61 -0.58 37.44
C ILE A 530 -12.48 -1.85 37.44
N ASP A 531 -12.73 -2.37 38.63
CA ASP A 531 -13.71 -3.42 38.87
C ASP A 531 -15.11 -2.87 38.50
N SER A 532 -15.67 -3.35 37.39
CA SER A 532 -17.11 -3.29 37.13
C SER A 532 -17.59 -4.67 36.72
N ASP A 533 -18.44 -5.27 37.54
CA ASP A 533 -19.03 -6.60 37.35
C ASP A 533 -20.09 -6.61 36.22
N ALA A 534 -19.64 -6.49 34.97
CA ALA A 534 -20.48 -6.67 33.79
C ALA A 534 -19.87 -7.69 32.81
N ASN A 535 -20.54 -8.84 32.69
CA ASN A 535 -20.34 -9.97 31.78
C ASN A 535 -18.98 -10.70 31.74
N TRP A 536 -18.67 -11.43 32.82
CA TRP A 536 -17.65 -12.50 32.82
C TRP A 536 -18.03 -13.74 31.98
N GLU A 537 -19.29 -13.85 31.57
CA GLU A 537 -19.80 -14.99 30.80
C GLU A 537 -19.22 -15.08 29.38
N GLU A 538 -18.80 -13.95 28.81
CA GLU A 538 -18.17 -13.90 27.48
C GLU A 538 -16.66 -14.19 27.49
N LYS A 539 -16.01 -14.16 28.67
CA LYS A 539 -14.54 -14.31 28.80
C LYS A 539 -14.05 -15.71 29.17
N LEU A 540 -14.94 -16.59 29.63
CA LEU A 540 -14.58 -17.99 29.88
C LEU A 540 -14.88 -18.82 28.64
N PRO A 541 -13.96 -19.68 28.18
CA PRO A 541 -14.26 -20.59 27.10
C PRO A 541 -15.37 -21.56 27.52
N SER A 542 -16.16 -22.03 26.55
CA SER A 542 -17.35 -22.87 26.81
C SER A 542 -17.06 -24.16 27.59
N ASP A 543 -15.82 -24.62 27.59
CA ASP A 543 -15.33 -25.83 28.25
C ASP A 543 -14.51 -25.56 29.53
N TYR A 544 -14.61 -24.36 30.13
CA TYR A 544 -13.83 -23.99 31.32
C TYR A 544 -14.00 -24.94 32.52
N GLU A 545 -15.17 -25.57 32.68
CA GLU A 545 -15.40 -26.54 33.75
C GLU A 545 -14.60 -27.84 33.54
N ASP A 546 -14.41 -28.24 32.29
CA ASP A 546 -13.61 -29.42 31.96
C ASP A 546 -12.12 -29.13 32.08
N ILE A 547 -11.69 -27.91 31.70
CA ILE A 547 -10.32 -27.43 31.95
C ILE A 547 -9.97 -27.51 33.43
N MET A 548 -10.88 -27.10 34.33
CA MET A 548 -10.65 -27.15 35.76
C MET A 548 -10.54 -28.58 36.31
N LYS A 549 -11.25 -29.55 35.70
CA LYS A 549 -11.14 -30.98 36.05
C LYS A 549 -9.83 -31.60 35.58
N TRP A 550 -9.17 -31.04 34.56
CA TRP A 550 -7.87 -31.52 34.08
C TRP A 550 -6.70 -31.16 35.01
N SER A 551 -6.91 -30.25 35.97
CA SER A 551 -5.85 -29.84 36.88
C SER A 551 -5.38 -31.02 37.75
N THR A 552 -4.07 -31.15 37.90
CA THR A 552 -3.45 -32.13 38.80
C THR A 552 -3.64 -31.79 40.29
N ILE A 553 -4.15 -30.59 40.60
CA ILE A 553 -4.44 -30.11 41.95
C ILE A 553 -5.96 -29.93 42.08
N SER A 554 -6.54 -30.42 43.18
CA SER A 554 -7.94 -30.14 43.51
C SER A 554 -8.12 -28.64 43.76
N VAL A 555 -8.58 -27.90 42.75
CA VAL A 555 -8.91 -26.48 42.89
C VAL A 555 -10.40 -26.32 43.17
N GLN A 556 -10.75 -25.60 44.23
CA GLN A 556 -12.14 -25.26 44.58
C GLN A 556 -12.42 -23.81 44.17
N TRP A 557 -13.58 -23.55 43.55
CA TRP A 557 -14.03 -22.21 43.19
C TRP A 557 -15.54 -22.10 43.44
N THR A 558 -16.00 -20.92 43.80
CA THR A 558 -17.40 -20.63 44.10
C THR A 558 -18.05 -19.69 43.09
N THR A 559 -17.24 -18.96 42.33
CA THR A 559 -17.71 -18.01 41.30
C THR A 559 -16.97 -18.19 39.97
N LYS A 560 -17.60 -17.78 38.85
CA LYS A 560 -16.95 -17.72 37.52
C LYS A 560 -15.75 -16.76 37.50
N LYS A 561 -15.79 -15.67 38.28
CA LYS A 561 -14.69 -14.72 38.46
C LYS A 561 -13.47 -15.38 39.10
N GLU A 562 -13.69 -16.21 40.12
CA GLU A 562 -12.63 -17.02 40.74
C GLU A 562 -12.06 -18.03 39.76
N ALA A 563 -12.92 -18.75 39.01
CA ALA A 563 -12.48 -19.70 37.99
C ALA A 563 -11.60 -19.02 36.92
N TYR A 564 -12.04 -17.88 36.38
CA TYR A 564 -11.26 -17.09 35.43
C TYR A 564 -9.90 -16.66 36.01
N SER A 565 -9.89 -16.12 37.23
CA SER A 565 -8.65 -15.71 37.91
C SER A 565 -7.67 -16.87 38.12
N ILE A 566 -8.18 -18.06 38.44
CA ILE A 566 -7.38 -19.27 38.62
C ILE A 566 -6.75 -19.71 37.29
N ILE A 567 -7.55 -19.81 36.22
CA ILE A 567 -7.03 -20.26 34.93
C ILE A 567 -6.05 -19.23 34.36
N CYS A 568 -6.29 -17.93 34.52
CA CYS A 568 -5.33 -16.89 34.12
C CYS A 568 -3.98 -16.99 34.86
N LYS A 569 -3.96 -17.46 36.12
CA LYS A 569 -2.71 -17.73 36.85
C LYS A 569 -1.97 -18.95 36.30
N GLY A 570 -2.69 -19.87 35.68
CA GLY A 570 -2.17 -21.07 35.03
C GLY A 570 -2.36 -22.34 35.85
N LEU A 571 -2.60 -23.45 35.14
CA LEU A 571 -2.90 -24.77 35.69
C LEU A 571 -1.96 -25.82 35.10
N LEU A 572 -1.37 -26.64 35.97
CA LEU A 572 -0.71 -27.87 35.54
C LEU A 572 -1.77 -28.94 35.26
N ILE A 573 -1.73 -29.49 34.06
CA ILE A 573 -2.58 -30.57 33.57
C ILE A 573 -1.70 -31.69 32.98
N ASN A 574 -2.30 -32.80 32.55
CA ASN A 574 -1.61 -33.93 31.90
C ASN A 574 -0.38 -34.41 32.71
N ASP A 575 -0.62 -34.81 33.97
CA ASP A 575 0.41 -35.24 34.92
C ASP A 575 1.55 -34.23 35.13
N GLY A 576 1.25 -32.94 34.99
CA GLY A 576 2.20 -31.85 35.20
C GLY A 576 3.09 -31.54 34.00
N GLN A 577 2.81 -32.12 32.83
CA GLN A 577 3.62 -31.89 31.63
C GLN A 577 3.12 -30.74 30.75
N THR A 578 1.92 -30.23 31.02
CA THR A 578 1.30 -29.12 30.30
C THR A 578 0.85 -28.04 31.28
N TRP A 579 1.21 -26.79 31.00
CA TRP A 579 0.76 -25.61 31.74
C TRP A 579 -0.26 -24.84 30.90
N LEU A 580 -1.53 -24.78 31.31
CA LEU A 580 -2.60 -24.12 30.57
C LEU A 580 -3.03 -22.83 31.28
N SER A 581 -3.22 -21.75 30.53
CA SER A 581 -3.72 -20.47 31.02
C SER A 581 -4.68 -19.79 30.02
N LEU A 582 -5.37 -18.74 30.45
CA LEU A 582 -6.16 -17.86 29.58
C LEU A 582 -5.50 -16.50 29.43
N ASP A 583 -5.59 -15.93 28.23
CA ASP A 583 -5.22 -14.54 27.97
C ASP A 583 -6.30 -13.54 28.43
N GLN A 584 -6.04 -12.25 28.21
CA GLN A 584 -6.96 -11.16 28.57
C GLN A 584 -8.32 -11.20 27.85
N ASN A 585 -8.39 -11.90 26.72
CA ASN A 585 -9.57 -12.06 25.88
C ASN A 585 -10.28 -13.41 26.12
N GLY A 586 -9.80 -14.23 27.05
CA GLY A 586 -10.38 -15.55 27.34
C GLY A 586 -9.95 -16.65 26.37
N LYS A 587 -8.94 -16.41 25.54
CA LYS A 587 -8.37 -17.41 24.63
C LYS A 587 -7.35 -18.27 25.37
N LYS A 588 -7.33 -19.56 25.05
CA LYS A 588 -6.43 -20.55 25.66
C LYS A 588 -4.99 -20.33 25.22
N SER A 589 -4.07 -20.29 26.17
CA SER A 589 -2.62 -20.42 25.98
C SER A 589 -2.14 -21.67 26.71
N HIS A 590 -1.13 -22.36 26.18
CA HIS A 590 -0.55 -23.48 26.91
C HIS A 590 0.95 -23.63 26.63
N MET A 591 1.67 -24.18 27.59
CA MET A 591 3.09 -24.51 27.48
C MET A 591 3.29 -26.00 27.69
N LEU A 592 3.99 -26.64 26.76
CA LEU A 592 4.40 -28.04 26.86
C LEU A 592 5.81 -28.11 27.46
N SER A 593 5.99 -28.96 28.46
CA SER A 593 7.31 -29.33 28.95
C SER A 593 8.12 -30.05 27.87
N THR A 594 9.44 -30.09 28.03
CA THR A 594 10.32 -30.89 27.17
C THR A 594 10.04 -32.38 27.23
N ARG A 595 9.35 -32.89 28.27
CA ARG A 595 8.91 -34.28 28.38
C ARG A 595 7.68 -34.59 27.53
N ALA A 596 6.81 -33.60 27.31
CA ALA A 596 5.64 -33.72 26.44
C ALA A 596 6.00 -33.55 24.94
N VAL A 597 7.25 -33.22 24.62
CA VAL A 597 7.69 -32.92 23.25
C VAL A 597 8.86 -33.84 22.88
N ARG A 598 8.78 -34.49 21.72
CA ARG A 598 9.88 -35.31 21.23
C ARG A 598 10.95 -34.40 20.64
N ILE A 599 12.08 -34.28 21.34
CA ILE A 599 13.27 -33.56 20.86
C ILE A 599 14.39 -34.54 20.49
N SER A 600 15.07 -34.32 19.36
CA SER A 600 16.18 -35.18 18.92
C SER A 600 17.22 -34.43 18.10
N SER A 601 18.45 -34.97 18.04
CA SER A 601 19.46 -34.54 17.07
C SER A 601 19.33 -35.32 15.76
N MET A 602 20.00 -34.85 14.70
CA MET A 602 19.96 -35.46 13.36
C MET A 602 20.71 -36.80 13.26
N TYR A 603 21.62 -37.12 14.20
CA TYR A 603 22.52 -38.28 14.08
C TYR A 603 22.74 -39.13 15.35
N ASP A 604 22.15 -38.80 16.50
CA ASP A 604 22.37 -39.56 17.74
C ASP A 604 21.05 -39.95 18.41
N ASP A 605 20.78 -41.25 18.45
CA ASP A 605 19.84 -41.86 19.39
C ASP A 605 20.58 -42.02 20.74
N GLU A 606 20.03 -41.36 21.77
CA GLU A 606 20.25 -41.55 23.22
C GLU A 606 21.13 -40.55 24.04
N GLU A 607 22.02 -39.72 23.51
CA GLU A 607 22.88 -38.82 24.36
C GLU A 607 22.88 -37.30 24.03
N SER A 608 21.99 -36.79 23.17
CA SER A 608 22.03 -35.37 22.72
C SER A 608 21.60 -34.32 23.75
N GLY A 609 21.02 -34.72 24.88
CA GLY A 609 20.61 -33.84 25.96
C GLY A 609 20.22 -34.61 27.23
N TYR A 610 20.34 -33.97 28.39
CA TYR A 610 20.02 -34.60 29.68
C TYR A 610 19.09 -33.73 30.51
N ILE A 611 18.23 -34.38 31.29
CA ILE A 611 17.24 -33.73 32.15
C ILE A 611 17.92 -33.23 33.43
N LEU A 612 17.65 -31.98 33.78
CA LEU A 612 18.10 -31.35 35.02
C LEU A 612 16.88 -30.99 35.86
N SER A 613 16.92 -31.30 37.16
CA SER A 613 15.94 -30.75 38.10
C SER A 613 16.26 -29.29 38.36
N LEU A 614 15.29 -28.41 38.10
CA LEU A 614 15.42 -26.97 38.30
C LEU A 614 14.14 -26.46 38.97
N PRO A 615 14.15 -26.19 40.28
CA PRO A 615 12.94 -25.76 41.01
C PRO A 615 12.33 -24.45 40.50
N GLU A 616 13.12 -23.61 39.83
CA GLU A 616 12.67 -22.36 39.20
C GLU A 616 11.92 -22.58 37.87
N SER A 617 11.97 -23.80 37.31
CA SER A 617 11.18 -24.19 36.12
C SER A 617 9.73 -24.41 36.50
N ARG A 618 8.81 -24.01 35.62
CA ARG A 618 7.36 -24.27 35.77
C ARG A 618 7.03 -25.76 35.88
N PHE A 619 7.89 -26.62 35.35
CA PHE A 619 7.72 -28.08 35.35
C PHE A 619 8.64 -28.79 36.37
N GLY A 620 9.49 -28.05 37.11
CA GLY A 620 10.49 -28.60 38.04
C GLY A 620 11.68 -29.32 37.39
N GLU A 621 11.63 -29.50 36.07
CA GLU A 621 12.68 -30.09 35.24
C GLU A 621 12.88 -29.28 33.94
N VAL A 622 14.07 -29.40 33.35
CA VAL A 622 14.49 -28.74 32.10
C VAL A 622 15.44 -29.66 31.33
N VAL A 623 15.61 -29.43 30.03
CA VAL A 623 16.61 -30.17 29.23
C VAL A 623 17.83 -29.29 28.97
N HIS A 624 19.02 -29.81 29.29
CA HIS A 624 20.28 -29.25 28.82
C HIS A 624 20.64 -29.88 27.47
N TRP A 625 20.78 -29.05 26.44
CA TRP A 625 21.04 -29.50 25.07
C TRP A 625 22.52 -29.44 24.72
N ALA A 626 23.01 -30.50 24.06
CA ALA A 626 24.42 -30.70 23.74
C ALA A 626 24.61 -31.24 22.30
N SER A 627 23.89 -30.68 21.32
CA SER A 627 24.04 -31.06 19.91
C SER A 627 23.99 -29.86 18.96
N TRP A 628 24.36 -30.05 17.70
CA TRP A 628 24.46 -29.01 16.66
C TRP A 628 23.14 -28.77 15.89
N THR A 629 22.15 -29.63 16.11
CA THR A 629 20.79 -29.49 15.60
C THR A 629 19.80 -29.78 16.71
N LEU A 630 18.62 -29.16 16.65
CA LEU A 630 17.50 -29.45 17.54
C LEU A 630 16.26 -29.67 16.67
N ASN A 631 15.81 -30.93 16.59
CA ASN A 631 14.56 -31.29 15.95
C ASN A 631 13.48 -31.38 17.02
N ILE A 632 12.31 -30.80 16.74
CA ILE A 632 11.18 -30.69 17.63
C ILE A 632 9.99 -31.32 16.93
N TYR A 633 9.42 -32.34 17.56
CA TYR A 633 8.24 -33.05 17.09
C TYR A 633 7.18 -33.10 18.20
N THR A 634 5.99 -32.58 17.91
CA THR A 634 4.84 -32.71 18.80
C THR A 634 3.53 -32.67 18.02
N GLU A 635 2.49 -33.26 18.58
CA GLU A 635 1.12 -33.17 18.08
C GLU A 635 0.29 -32.36 19.10
N ILE A 636 -0.13 -31.16 18.70
CA ILE A 636 -0.85 -30.24 19.58
C ILE A 636 -2.33 -30.63 19.57
N GLN A 637 -2.87 -30.95 20.74
CA GLN A 637 -4.27 -31.32 20.89
C GLN A 637 -5.19 -30.11 20.68
N SER A 638 -6.18 -30.21 19.79
CA SER A 638 -7.08 -29.10 19.48
C SER A 638 -7.87 -28.59 20.69
N GLN A 639 -8.14 -29.46 21.67
CA GLN A 639 -8.81 -29.10 22.93
C GLN A 639 -8.04 -28.07 23.78
N LEU A 640 -6.72 -27.98 23.59
CA LEU A 640 -5.86 -27.00 24.28
C LEU A 640 -5.76 -25.66 23.52
N LEU A 641 -6.46 -25.55 22.39
CA LEU A 641 -6.47 -24.39 21.51
C LEU A 641 -7.88 -23.81 21.41
N SER A 642 -7.94 -22.53 21.06
CA SER A 642 -9.18 -21.84 20.72
C SER A 642 -9.43 -21.96 19.22
N SER A 643 -10.68 -22.15 18.81
CA SER A 643 -11.07 -22.22 17.40
C SER A 643 -10.88 -20.87 16.69
N GLU A 644 -10.65 -20.92 15.37
CA GLU A 644 -10.53 -19.74 14.50
C GLU A 644 -9.55 -18.70 15.04
N THR A 645 -8.43 -19.15 15.60
CA THR A 645 -7.46 -18.31 16.29
C THR A 645 -6.08 -18.59 15.72
N THR A 646 -5.32 -17.53 15.44
CA THR A 646 -3.92 -17.65 15.04
C THR A 646 -3.07 -17.82 16.31
N TYR A 647 -2.17 -18.79 16.29
CA TYR A 647 -1.27 -19.10 17.39
C TYR A 647 0.18 -18.91 16.97
N ALA A 648 0.98 -18.35 17.87
CA ALA A 648 2.43 -18.35 17.79
C ALA A 648 3.03 -19.37 18.78
N SER A 649 4.04 -20.11 18.33
CA SER A 649 4.83 -21.04 19.14
C SER A 649 6.16 -20.41 19.54
N TYR A 650 6.49 -20.46 20.82
CA TYR A 650 7.68 -19.87 21.42
C TYR A 650 8.55 -20.96 22.05
N LEU A 651 9.85 -20.96 21.73
CA LEU A 651 10.85 -21.71 22.49
C LEU A 651 11.20 -20.93 23.75
N VAL A 652 11.09 -21.55 24.93
CA VAL A 652 11.44 -20.94 26.22
C VAL A 652 12.73 -21.56 26.76
N TYR A 653 13.76 -20.74 26.99
CA TYR A 653 15.12 -21.22 27.22
C TYR A 653 16.02 -20.26 28.04
N LYS A 654 17.19 -20.76 28.44
CA LYS A 654 18.32 -20.01 29.02
C LYS A 654 19.61 -20.39 28.28
N ILE A 655 20.58 -19.46 28.23
CA ILE A 655 21.92 -19.67 27.63
C ILE A 655 22.98 -19.69 28.72
N GLN A 656 23.83 -20.72 28.74
CA GLN A 656 24.91 -20.86 29.73
C GLN A 656 26.19 -20.12 29.28
N LYS A 657 26.48 -18.95 29.88
CA LYS A 657 27.72 -18.12 29.87
C LYS A 657 28.52 -17.87 28.56
N HIS A 658 28.56 -18.74 27.55
CA HIS A 658 29.24 -18.53 26.26
C HIS A 658 28.25 -18.02 25.20
N GLN A 659 27.84 -16.76 25.31
CA GLN A 659 26.84 -16.13 24.42
C GLN A 659 27.29 -16.04 22.95
N SER A 660 28.59 -16.06 22.67
CA SER A 660 29.16 -15.90 21.31
C SER A 660 28.81 -17.00 20.31
N ILE A 661 28.34 -18.16 20.80
CA ILE A 661 27.82 -19.24 19.95
C ILE A 661 26.44 -18.85 19.39
N PHE A 662 25.64 -18.11 20.16
CA PHE A 662 24.25 -17.75 19.86
C PHE A 662 24.08 -16.34 19.26
N GLU A 663 25.18 -15.63 18.97
CA GLU A 663 25.18 -14.33 18.28
C GLU A 663 24.77 -14.44 16.81
N ALA A 664 25.01 -15.59 16.18
CA ALA A 664 24.57 -15.87 14.82
C ALA A 664 23.10 -16.31 14.79
N PRO A 665 22.32 -15.93 13.77
CA PRO A 665 20.96 -16.40 13.64
C PRO A 665 20.92 -17.91 13.35
N LEU A 666 19.91 -18.58 13.88
CA LEU A 666 19.63 -20.00 13.62
C LEU A 666 18.63 -20.14 12.49
N GLU A 667 18.89 -21.10 11.62
CA GLU A 667 17.93 -21.55 10.62
C GLU A 667 16.83 -22.36 11.31
N VAL A 668 15.58 -22.00 11.01
CA VAL A 668 14.37 -22.73 11.40
C VAL A 668 13.72 -23.28 10.14
N LYS A 669 13.39 -24.58 10.13
CA LYS A 669 12.76 -25.25 8.99
C LYS A 669 11.52 -26.05 9.43
N ILE A 670 10.41 -25.90 8.69
CA ILE A 670 9.23 -26.76 8.83
C ILE A 670 9.38 -27.95 7.89
N ASP A 671 9.44 -29.15 8.45
CA ASP A 671 9.54 -30.42 7.72
C ASP A 671 10.81 -30.60 6.87
N LEU A 672 11.30 -31.83 6.72
CA LEU A 672 12.55 -32.11 6.00
C LEU A 672 12.43 -31.81 4.50
N PHE A 673 11.21 -31.83 3.96
CA PHE A 673 10.91 -31.73 2.52
C PHE A 673 10.34 -30.38 2.07
N SER A 674 9.99 -29.46 2.98
CA SER A 674 9.50 -28.13 2.59
C SER A 674 10.65 -27.12 2.42
N ASP A 675 10.51 -26.16 1.52
CA ASP A 675 11.42 -25.01 1.40
C ASP A 675 11.06 -23.87 2.36
N ASN A 676 10.13 -24.10 3.29
CA ASN A 676 9.67 -23.09 4.23
C ASN A 676 10.66 -22.95 5.40
N ARG A 677 11.55 -21.95 5.29
CA ARG A 677 12.60 -21.65 6.28
C ARG A 677 12.59 -20.17 6.67
N TRP A 678 12.96 -19.89 7.91
CA TRP A 678 13.22 -18.53 8.39
C TRP A 678 14.33 -18.57 9.43
N TYR A 679 14.75 -17.42 9.92
CA TYR A 679 15.82 -17.30 10.91
C TYR A 679 15.30 -16.76 12.23
N VAL A 680 15.89 -17.19 13.34
CA VAL A 680 15.63 -16.68 14.69
C VAL A 680 16.94 -16.43 15.43
N TYR A 681 16.94 -15.49 16.37
CA TYR A 681 18.07 -15.26 17.25
C TYR A 681 17.82 -15.88 18.63
N LEU A 682 18.84 -16.52 19.22
CA LEU A 682 18.77 -16.95 20.62
C LEU A 682 19.45 -15.98 21.59
N ALA A 683 20.39 -15.18 21.10
CA ALA A 683 20.87 -13.99 21.80
C ALA A 683 20.59 -12.77 20.92
N SER A 684 20.17 -11.65 21.52
CA SER A 684 19.97 -10.42 20.76
C SER A 684 21.28 -10.05 20.05
N PRO A 685 21.29 -9.91 18.71
CA PRO A 685 22.49 -9.50 18.00
C PRO A 685 22.91 -8.13 18.53
N GLN A 686 24.16 -7.99 18.95
CA GLN A 686 24.71 -6.70 19.32
C GLN A 686 25.14 -5.99 18.04
N THR A 687 24.24 -5.20 17.44
CA THR A 687 24.70 -4.20 16.47
C THR A 687 25.51 -3.16 17.24
N PRO A 688 26.76 -2.85 16.86
CA PRO A 688 27.51 -1.77 17.46
C PRO A 688 26.73 -0.46 17.36
N VAL A 689 26.48 0.19 18.50
CA VAL A 689 25.80 1.49 18.55
C VAL A 689 26.80 2.55 19.00
N ILE A 690 27.14 3.48 18.11
CA ILE A 690 28.01 4.61 18.40
C ILE A 690 27.13 5.73 18.97
N ARG A 691 27.24 5.99 20.28
CA ARG A 691 26.50 7.08 20.95
C ARG A 691 27.42 8.07 21.66
N PRO A 692 27.04 9.35 21.76
CA PRO A 692 27.66 10.27 22.70
C PRO A 692 27.20 9.93 24.12
N LYS A 693 28.05 9.20 24.86
CA LYS A 693 27.90 8.72 26.25
C LYS A 693 27.04 7.47 26.50
N VAL A 694 27.52 6.74 27.50
CA VAL A 694 27.09 5.45 28.06
C VAL A 694 25.77 5.62 28.82
N ASP A 695 24.94 4.60 28.70
CA ASP A 695 23.65 4.35 29.38
C ASP A 695 22.38 4.60 28.55
N GLN A 696 21.56 3.53 28.54
CA GLN A 696 20.20 3.38 28.00
C GLN A 696 20.09 2.78 26.59
N ASN A 697 20.33 1.46 26.53
CA ASN A 697 20.04 0.58 25.38
C ASN A 697 18.61 0.03 25.45
N THR A 698 17.70 0.59 24.66
CA THR A 698 16.48 -0.10 24.19
C THR A 698 16.06 0.47 22.84
N HIS A 699 16.54 -0.10 21.73
CA HIS A 699 15.85 0.07 20.45
C HIS A 699 16.08 -1.12 19.52
N ASN A 700 15.05 -1.46 18.74
CA ASN A 700 14.99 -2.59 17.83
C ASN A 700 14.32 -2.12 16.52
N PRO A 701 15.01 -2.14 15.36
CA PRO A 701 14.52 -1.55 14.12
C PRO A 701 13.42 -2.38 13.43
N VAL A 702 12.42 -1.69 12.84
CA VAL A 702 11.15 -2.23 12.33
C VAL A 702 11.27 -2.97 11.00
N ASN A 703 12.28 -2.67 10.18
CA ASN A 703 12.40 -3.24 8.84
C ASN A 703 13.56 -4.24 8.74
N ARG A 704 13.54 -5.27 9.60
CA ARG A 704 14.37 -6.46 9.41
C ARG A 704 13.69 -7.40 8.39
N PRO A 705 14.43 -8.07 7.49
CA PRO A 705 13.88 -9.20 6.74
C PRO A 705 13.33 -10.24 7.73
N ARG A 706 12.29 -10.98 7.32
CA ARG A 706 11.39 -11.86 8.10
C ARG A 706 12.07 -12.79 9.13
N ILE A 707 12.68 -12.23 10.16
CA ILE A 707 13.10 -12.90 11.39
C ILE A 707 11.83 -12.93 12.24
N LYS A 708 11.12 -14.05 12.19
CA LYS A 708 9.88 -14.21 12.96
C LYS A 708 10.11 -14.13 14.47
N GLY A 709 11.35 -14.34 14.96
CA GLY A 709 11.66 -14.39 16.39
C GLY A 709 12.90 -13.59 16.80
N ILE A 710 12.68 -12.49 17.51
CA ILE A 710 13.70 -11.80 18.31
C ILE A 710 13.55 -12.30 19.76
N PRO A 711 14.65 -12.68 20.43
CA PRO A 711 14.56 -13.23 21.77
C PRO A 711 14.14 -12.15 22.76
N GLN A 712 13.13 -12.44 23.58
CA GLN A 712 12.61 -11.55 24.61
C GLN A 712 12.87 -12.15 25.99
N ARG A 713 13.13 -11.28 26.97
CA ARG A 713 13.27 -11.70 28.36
C ARG A 713 11.90 -11.66 29.04
N ARG A 714 11.49 -12.80 29.61
CA ARG A 714 10.26 -12.95 30.38
C ARG A 714 10.42 -12.41 31.80
N ASN A 715 9.29 -12.11 32.44
CA ASN A 715 9.24 -11.64 33.84
C ASN A 715 9.74 -12.69 34.85
N ASP A 716 9.66 -13.98 34.50
CA ASP A 716 10.19 -15.10 35.29
C ASP A 716 11.70 -15.33 35.09
N GLY A 717 12.37 -14.49 34.28
CA GLY A 717 13.80 -14.54 34.03
C GLY A 717 14.24 -15.50 32.93
N TRP A 718 13.31 -16.21 32.29
CA TRP A 718 13.57 -17.01 31.08
C TRP A 718 13.65 -16.15 29.82
N MET A 719 14.28 -16.67 28.76
CA MET A 719 14.19 -16.09 27.43
C MET A 719 13.13 -16.82 26.62
N GLU A 720 12.47 -16.12 25.71
CA GLU A 720 11.56 -16.71 24.72
C GLU A 720 11.86 -16.21 23.33
N VAL A 721 11.67 -17.06 22.32
CA VAL A 721 11.74 -16.65 20.91
C VAL A 721 10.63 -17.32 20.12
N GLN A 722 9.91 -16.54 19.31
CA GLN A 722 8.88 -17.11 18.43
C GLN A 722 9.57 -17.95 17.35
N ILE A 723 9.25 -19.24 17.35
CA ILE A 723 9.77 -20.17 16.36
C ILE A 723 8.74 -20.51 15.32
N TRP A 724 7.42 -20.48 15.55
CA TRP A 724 6.44 -20.88 14.52
C TRP A 724 5.09 -20.19 14.70
N GLU A 725 4.23 -20.30 13.69
CA GLU A 725 2.90 -19.70 13.65
C GLU A 725 1.96 -20.59 12.84
N PHE A 726 0.73 -20.77 13.31
CA PHE A 726 -0.30 -21.56 12.63
C PHE A 726 -1.70 -21.04 12.97
N GLN A 727 -2.67 -21.32 12.11
CA GLN A 727 -4.08 -20.96 12.33
C GLN A 727 -4.90 -22.20 12.67
N THR A 728 -5.80 -22.09 13.64
CA THR A 728 -6.72 -23.17 13.99
C THR A 728 -7.97 -23.13 13.10
N ALA A 729 -8.32 -24.26 12.51
CA ALA A 729 -9.56 -24.45 11.75
C ALA A 729 -10.61 -25.22 12.59
N VAL A 730 -11.88 -25.19 12.17
CA VAL A 730 -13.00 -25.79 12.92
C VAL A 730 -12.94 -27.32 12.98
N THR A 731 -12.21 -27.99 12.08
CA THR A 731 -12.34 -29.45 11.85
C THR A 731 -11.11 -30.30 12.18
N THR A 732 -10.02 -29.74 12.70
CA THR A 732 -8.78 -30.50 12.99
C THR A 732 -8.72 -30.99 14.44
N GLU A 733 -8.60 -32.31 14.64
CA GLU A 733 -8.44 -32.92 15.98
C GLU A 733 -7.05 -32.67 16.59
N MET A 734 -6.00 -32.65 15.76
CA MET A 734 -4.60 -32.47 16.17
C MET A 734 -3.85 -31.59 15.16
N ILE A 735 -2.86 -30.82 15.63
CA ILE A 735 -1.98 -29.99 14.78
C ILE A 735 -0.53 -30.47 14.93
N PRO A 736 0.07 -31.08 13.89
CA PRO A 736 1.46 -31.55 13.95
C PRO A 736 2.44 -30.38 13.84
N MET A 737 3.46 -30.38 14.70
CA MET A 737 4.55 -29.41 14.73
C MET A 737 5.88 -30.13 14.52
N HIS A 738 6.51 -29.91 13.36
CA HIS A 738 7.79 -30.50 12.99
C HIS A 738 8.78 -29.38 12.66
N ILE A 739 9.61 -29.00 13.63
CA ILE A 739 10.54 -27.88 13.49
C ILE A 739 11.96 -28.36 13.66
N LYS A 740 12.84 -27.92 12.76
CA LYS A 740 14.29 -28.11 12.89
C LYS A 740 14.98 -26.77 13.09
N LEU A 741 15.82 -26.70 14.13
CA LEU A 741 16.71 -25.58 14.44
C LEU A 741 18.16 -25.99 14.16
N ARG A 742 18.91 -25.13 13.46
CA ARG A 742 20.32 -25.36 13.12
C ARG A 742 21.14 -24.07 13.22
N ALA A 743 22.32 -24.15 13.83
CA ALA A 743 23.29 -23.06 13.83
C ALA A 743 24.08 -23.00 12.50
N SER A 744 24.36 -21.77 12.06
CA SER A 744 25.14 -21.49 10.85
C SER A 744 26.65 -21.66 11.09
N GLY A 745 27.41 -22.03 10.06
CA GLY A 745 28.88 -22.05 10.09
C GLY A 745 29.53 -23.17 10.92
N GLY A 746 28.83 -24.27 11.19
CA GLY A 746 29.39 -25.44 11.88
C GLY A 746 29.52 -25.29 13.41
N LYS A 747 28.93 -24.25 14.00
CA LYS A 747 28.79 -24.11 15.45
C LYS A 747 27.76 -25.11 16.01
N ASP A 748 27.92 -25.55 17.25
CA ASP A 748 26.94 -26.40 17.94
C ASP A 748 25.90 -25.56 18.74
N LEU A 749 24.81 -26.19 19.21
CA LEU A 749 23.81 -25.56 20.09
C LEU A 749 24.06 -25.95 21.56
N SER A 750 25.30 -26.27 21.91
CA SER A 750 25.63 -26.73 23.26
C SER A 750 25.43 -25.61 24.29
N GLY A 751 24.87 -25.97 25.45
CA GLY A 751 24.62 -25.02 26.53
C GLY A 751 23.28 -24.28 26.47
N LEU A 752 22.40 -24.67 25.55
CA LEU A 752 21.00 -24.26 25.55
C LEU A 752 20.22 -25.05 26.62
N ILE A 753 19.58 -24.35 27.55
CA ILE A 753 18.72 -24.95 28.59
C ILE A 753 17.28 -24.67 28.19
N ILE A 754 16.50 -25.72 27.90
CA ILE A 754 15.14 -25.60 27.38
C ILE A 754 14.14 -25.94 28.48
N GLU A 755 13.25 -25.00 28.78
CA GLU A 755 12.13 -25.22 29.71
C GLU A 755 10.95 -25.90 29.00
N GLY A 756 10.65 -25.46 27.78
CA GLY A 756 9.54 -25.99 27.01
C GLY A 756 9.14 -25.11 25.83
N PHE A 757 7.94 -25.37 25.32
CA PHE A 757 7.37 -24.72 24.14
C PHE A 757 6.00 -24.14 24.47
N GLU A 758 5.86 -22.82 24.34
CA GLU A 758 4.62 -22.10 24.68
C GLU A 758 3.84 -21.70 23.43
N PHE A 759 2.53 -21.89 23.45
CA PHE A 759 1.59 -21.57 22.37
C PHE A 759 0.65 -20.47 22.85
N ARG A 760 0.72 -19.29 22.22
CA ARG A 760 -0.07 -18.11 22.57
C ARG A 760 -0.91 -17.62 21.38
N PRO A 761 -2.18 -17.23 21.60
CA PRO A 761 -2.98 -16.49 20.62
C PRO A 761 -2.28 -15.18 20.21
N ILE A 762 -2.38 -14.80 18.94
CA ILE A 762 -1.88 -13.52 18.39
C ILE A 762 -2.93 -12.76 17.60
#